data_AF-A0A9P0QQA3-F1
#
_entry.id   AF-A0A9P0QQA3-F1
#
_cell.length_a   1.000
_cell.length_b   1.000
_cell.length_c   1.000
_cell.angle_alpha   90.00
_cell.angle_beta   90.00
_cell.angle_gamma   90.00
#
_symmetry.space_group_name_H-M   'P 1'
#
loop_
_entity.id
_entity.type
_entity.pdbx_description
1 polymer ?
#
loop_
_entity_poly.entity_id
_entity_poly.type
_entity_poly.pdbx_seq_one_letter_code
_entity_poly.pdbx_strand_id
1 'polypeptide(L)'
;MSELSFKDKVVIVTGAGGGLGKYYSLEFAKRGAKVVVNDLGGSLQGAGGDSKAADLVVKEIKAAGGVAVADYNNVLDGDKIVETAVKNFGTVHIVINNAGILRDAQFKNMQEKDYQLVIDVHLNGAYKVTKAAWEYFRKQNYGRVINTCSPAGLYGNFGQANYSAAKLGLVSFAETLAKEGGKYNILANTIAPLAKSRMTEKILPPHILEKLSPEKIAPIVLYLTHESNKLSGETFEVAAGFYAQIRWQRSGGALFKPGKTFTAEAVAKRFDEILNFDDSKKPELLKNQTPIMLNDYTSLVEAAKKEPEFDASGVDKISLKDKVVLITGAGAGLGKDYALFFARYGAKVVVNDFKDPSAVVEEIKKAGGEAHGDTHDVARETQAIIDNVLQKYGKLDILINNAGILRDKSFAKMTDADWDQVQKVHLNGTFNLCRLAWPVFLKQKYGRIVNISSTSGIYGNFGQTNYGSAKLAILGLSKTLAIEGARNNIKVNVVAPHAETAMTLTIFREEDKGIFHPDQVAPLLVFLSSEQVPVTGELFEAGGGWIGNTRWQRAKGAVSHEDHISAEFVRDNIEGITDFSKAFYPKNTTESSMLILSAVDPDDDDDDDEDEDDDDDDEDDEEEKNPVVHYTDRDVILYNLALGATAKELKYTYENDSDFQVIPTFGHLPTFNSGRGALAFSTLLKNFNPMYLLHGEHYIKIAKYPIPTEAFMKSEFYPIQVNQKGTNTVVVQGSKSVDTNSGETLFLNEATYFIRKCEGETKKYSERSSFATDQFIAPKSTPDFTTEILVDEDKAAIYRLSGDRNPLHIDPEFAKGAGFDKPILHGMCTYGLACKVLLDKYGPISEMKARFTGIVFPGETLKVVAWKKGDVVVFQVHVKERGTIAVNNAAVKLFGDKAKI
;
A
#
# COMPACT_ATOMS: atom_id res chain seq x y z
N MET A 1 -11.99 -11.11 37.36
CA MET A 1 -10.57 -10.99 37.80
C MET A 1 -10.34 -9.59 38.34
N SER A 2 -9.32 -9.38 39.17
CA SER A 2 -8.99 -8.05 39.72
C SER A 2 -8.41 -7.11 38.65
N GLU A 3 -8.51 -5.81 38.91
CA GLU A 3 -7.86 -4.74 38.15
C GLU A 3 -6.33 -4.91 38.13
N LEU A 4 -5.69 -4.60 37.00
CA LEU A 4 -4.25 -4.60 36.77
C LEU A 4 -3.63 -3.45 37.56
N SER A 5 -2.89 -3.82 38.61
CA SER A 5 -2.22 -2.87 39.49
C SER A 5 -0.77 -2.65 39.06
N PHE A 6 -0.35 -1.39 39.03
CA PHE A 6 1.04 -0.98 38.81
C PHE A 6 1.68 -0.47 40.10
N LYS A 7 1.13 -0.87 41.25
CA LYS A 7 1.63 -0.44 42.56
C LYS A 7 3.14 -0.63 42.65
N ASP A 8 3.81 0.46 43.03
CA ASP A 8 5.26 0.56 43.19
C ASP A 8 6.12 0.37 41.93
N LYS A 9 5.52 0.15 40.74
CA LYS A 9 6.26 0.20 39.47
C LYS A 9 6.65 1.65 39.16
N VAL A 10 7.87 1.82 38.67
CA VAL A 10 8.43 3.12 38.31
C VAL A 10 8.46 3.22 36.79
N VAL A 11 7.79 4.24 36.26
CA VAL A 11 7.51 4.38 34.82
C VAL A 11 8.11 5.68 34.33
N ILE A 12 8.98 5.60 33.33
CA ILE A 12 9.43 6.78 32.56
C ILE A 12 8.56 6.86 31.31
N VAL A 13 7.93 8.02 31.10
CA VAL A 13 7.20 8.34 29.86
C VAL A 13 7.85 9.57 29.22
N THR A 14 8.39 9.41 28.01
CA THR A 14 9.01 10.51 27.27
C THR A 14 7.99 11.26 26.41
N GLY A 15 8.14 12.58 26.26
CA GLY A 15 7.16 13.42 25.56
C GLY A 15 5.79 13.38 26.23
N ALA A 16 5.77 13.51 27.56
CA ALA A 16 4.60 13.27 28.39
C ALA A 16 3.85 14.54 28.83
N GLY A 17 4.20 15.71 28.30
CA GLY A 17 3.54 16.98 28.58
C GLY A 17 2.16 17.13 27.92
N GLY A 18 1.85 16.30 26.92
CA GLY A 18 0.57 16.30 26.20
C GLY A 18 0.28 14.98 25.47
N GLY A 19 -0.86 14.93 24.77
CA GLY A 19 -1.25 13.81 23.90
C GLY A 19 -1.22 12.44 24.59
N LEU A 20 -0.71 11.44 23.86
CA LEU A 20 -0.57 10.05 24.32
C LEU A 20 0.24 9.94 25.62
N GLY A 21 1.41 10.58 25.68
CA GLY A 21 2.32 10.48 26.83
C GLY A 21 1.72 11.04 28.12
N LYS A 22 0.99 12.16 28.04
CA LYS A 22 0.22 12.68 29.18
C LYS A 22 -0.80 11.65 29.66
N TYR A 23 -1.58 11.09 28.74
CA TYR A 23 -2.65 10.16 29.09
C TYR A 23 -2.10 8.88 29.72
N TYR A 24 -1.02 8.30 29.18
CA TYR A 24 -0.33 7.16 29.79
C TYR A 24 0.12 7.48 31.21
N SER A 25 0.70 8.67 31.43
CA SER A 25 1.19 9.08 32.74
C SER A 25 0.07 9.13 33.79
N LEU A 26 -1.11 9.65 33.41
CA LEU A 26 -2.29 9.68 34.28
C LEU A 26 -2.79 8.27 34.60
N GLU A 27 -2.94 7.41 33.60
CA GLU A 27 -3.46 6.06 33.80
C GLU A 27 -2.51 5.15 34.59
N PHE A 28 -1.20 5.24 34.37
CA PHE A 28 -0.22 4.54 35.20
C PHE A 28 -0.30 5.00 36.67
N ALA A 29 -0.36 6.32 36.91
CA ALA A 29 -0.43 6.86 38.25
C ALA A 29 -1.74 6.48 38.98
N LYS A 30 -2.88 6.52 38.27
CA LYS A 30 -4.19 6.06 38.76
C LYS A 30 -4.15 4.61 39.24
N ARG A 31 -3.30 3.78 38.63
CA ARG A 31 -3.10 2.36 38.96
C ARG A 31 -1.97 2.12 39.97
N GLY A 32 -1.46 3.17 40.61
CA GLY A 32 -0.50 3.11 41.71
C GLY A 32 0.98 3.16 41.30
N ALA A 33 1.27 3.45 40.03
CA ALA A 33 2.65 3.63 39.58
C ALA A 33 3.27 4.96 40.07
N LYS A 34 4.61 5.00 40.09
CA LYS A 34 5.41 6.21 40.33
C LYS A 34 5.94 6.68 38.98
N VAL A 35 5.48 7.84 38.51
CA VAL A 35 5.70 8.26 37.12
C VAL A 35 6.75 9.37 37.02
N VAL A 36 7.72 9.20 36.13
CA VAL A 36 8.59 10.28 35.66
C VAL A 36 8.00 10.81 34.36
N VAL A 37 7.49 12.04 34.42
CA VAL A 37 6.89 12.75 33.29
C VAL A 37 8.00 13.55 32.62
N ASN A 38 8.61 13.01 31.57
CA ASN A 38 9.64 13.71 30.80
C ASN A 38 9.01 14.51 29.66
N ASP A 39 9.28 15.82 29.61
CA ASP A 39 8.93 16.67 28.47
C ASP A 39 9.87 17.88 28.36
N LEU A 40 10.37 18.14 27.15
CA LEU A 40 11.26 19.27 26.86
C LEU A 40 10.49 20.62 26.80
N GLY A 41 9.16 20.60 26.66
CA GLY A 41 8.30 21.79 26.57
C GLY A 41 8.13 22.36 25.16
N GLY A 42 8.38 21.55 24.12
CA GLY A 42 8.27 21.96 22.71
C GLY A 42 6.99 21.46 22.02
N SER A 43 6.55 22.17 20.98
CA SER A 43 5.44 21.73 20.12
C SER A 43 5.78 20.48 19.29
N LEU A 44 4.81 19.89 18.59
CA LEU A 44 5.04 18.80 17.62
C LEU A 44 5.99 19.22 16.48
N GLN A 45 6.10 20.52 16.22
CA GLN A 45 7.06 21.12 15.30
C GLN A 45 8.35 21.57 16.03
N GLY A 46 8.55 21.21 17.29
CA GLY A 46 9.76 21.53 18.08
C GLY A 46 9.96 23.02 18.35
N ALA A 47 8.90 23.82 18.34
CA ALA A 47 8.94 25.24 18.69
C ALA A 47 8.44 25.46 20.13
N GLY A 48 9.07 26.37 20.88
CA GLY A 48 8.77 26.61 22.30
C GLY A 48 9.54 25.69 23.25
N GLY A 49 9.72 26.12 24.49
CA GLY A 49 10.46 25.41 25.54
C GLY A 49 9.90 25.74 26.92
N ASP A 50 8.57 25.82 27.04
CA ASP A 50 7.94 26.07 28.34
C ASP A 50 7.84 24.74 29.09
N SER A 51 8.86 24.44 29.90
CA SER A 51 8.99 23.23 30.73
C SER A 51 7.80 23.01 31.68
N LYS A 52 6.90 23.98 31.80
CA LYS A 52 5.62 23.88 32.52
C LYS A 52 4.73 22.72 32.06
N ALA A 53 4.86 22.20 30.84
CA ALA A 53 4.01 21.11 30.36
C ALA A 53 4.11 19.85 31.25
N ALA A 54 5.33 19.41 31.58
CA ALA A 54 5.56 18.29 32.49
C ALA A 54 5.04 18.59 33.91
N ASP A 55 5.26 19.81 34.41
CA ASP A 55 4.79 20.24 35.73
C ASP A 55 3.27 20.21 35.87
N LEU A 56 2.54 20.58 34.81
CA LEU A 56 1.07 20.55 34.80
C LEU A 56 0.54 19.13 34.94
N VAL A 57 1.13 18.17 34.22
CA VAL A 57 0.74 16.75 34.31
C VAL A 57 1.10 16.18 35.68
N VAL A 58 2.28 16.50 36.22
CA VAL A 58 2.67 16.08 37.58
C VAL A 58 1.74 16.66 38.65
N LYS A 59 1.32 17.92 38.50
CA LYS A 59 0.36 18.56 39.40
C LYS A 59 -1.00 17.85 39.34
N GLU A 60 -1.46 17.50 38.14
CA GLU A 60 -2.71 16.74 37.93
C GLU A 60 -2.65 15.37 38.62
N ILE A 61 -1.55 14.62 38.41
CA ILE A 61 -1.33 13.32 39.07
C ILE A 61 -1.34 13.46 40.60
N LYS A 62 -0.61 14.44 41.15
CA LYS A 62 -0.54 14.66 42.61
C LYS A 62 -1.89 15.09 43.19
N ALA A 63 -2.65 15.91 42.48
CA ALA A 63 -3.99 16.32 42.89
C ALA A 63 -4.98 15.13 42.94
N ALA A 64 -4.81 14.15 42.06
CA ALA A 64 -5.56 12.89 42.08
C ALA A 64 -5.01 11.85 43.09
N GLY A 65 -3.99 12.20 43.90
CA GLY A 65 -3.41 11.32 44.92
C GLY A 65 -2.32 10.36 44.41
N GLY A 66 -1.90 10.48 43.15
CA GLY A 66 -0.81 9.70 42.57
C GLY A 66 0.58 10.24 42.87
N VAL A 67 1.62 9.50 42.44
CA VAL A 67 3.02 9.86 42.65
C VAL A 67 3.70 10.13 41.32
N ALA A 68 4.20 11.36 41.12
CA ALA A 68 4.97 11.71 39.94
C ALA A 68 6.03 12.79 40.19
N VAL A 69 7.04 12.82 39.32
CA VAL A 69 8.08 13.85 39.25
C VAL A 69 8.28 14.28 37.79
N ALA A 70 8.53 15.56 37.57
CA ALA A 70 8.80 16.10 36.24
C ALA A 70 10.28 15.91 35.88
N ASP A 71 10.54 15.70 34.60
CA ASP A 71 11.87 15.72 34.01
C ASP A 71 11.84 16.60 32.75
N TYR A 72 12.87 17.43 32.57
CA TYR A 72 12.92 18.43 31.49
C TYR A 72 14.05 18.19 30.49
N ASN A 73 14.69 17.02 30.57
CA ASN A 73 15.85 16.73 29.75
C ASN A 73 15.43 16.38 28.32
N ASN A 74 16.33 16.65 27.37
CA ASN A 74 16.18 16.14 26.02
C ASN A 74 16.29 14.61 26.03
N VAL A 75 15.55 13.90 25.18
CA VAL A 75 15.61 12.43 25.12
C VAL A 75 16.98 11.89 24.72
N LEU A 76 17.84 12.71 24.11
CA LEU A 76 19.24 12.38 23.86
C LEU A 76 20.09 12.34 25.14
N ASP A 77 19.67 13.04 26.20
CA ASP A 77 20.22 12.98 27.57
C ASP A 77 19.51 11.88 28.41
N GLY A 78 19.31 10.70 27.81
CA GLY A 78 18.55 9.62 28.42
C GLY A 78 19.11 9.11 29.76
N ASP A 79 20.40 9.29 30.00
CA ASP A 79 21.06 9.04 31.28
C ASP A 79 20.51 9.94 32.39
N LYS A 80 20.30 11.24 32.11
CA LYS A 80 19.72 12.19 33.07
C LYS A 80 18.25 11.90 33.36
N ILE A 81 17.48 11.49 32.35
CA ILE A 81 16.07 11.09 32.51
C ILE A 81 15.97 9.90 33.47
N VAL A 82 16.82 8.88 33.27
CA VAL A 82 16.88 7.71 34.17
C VAL A 82 17.42 8.09 35.55
N GLU A 83 18.39 9.01 35.62
CA GLU A 83 18.90 9.53 36.89
C GLU A 83 17.78 10.20 37.71
N THR A 84 16.86 10.94 37.08
CA THR A 84 15.68 11.51 37.73
C THR A 84 14.80 10.41 38.34
N ALA A 85 14.55 9.31 37.62
CA ALA A 85 13.80 8.17 38.14
C ALA A 85 14.48 7.54 39.37
N VAL A 86 15.79 7.31 39.28
CA VAL A 86 16.58 6.67 40.33
C VAL A 86 16.70 7.56 41.57
N LYS A 87 16.93 8.87 41.41
CA LYS A 87 17.00 9.82 42.53
C LYS A 87 15.69 9.89 43.32
N ASN A 88 14.55 9.84 42.64
CA ASN A 88 13.25 10.01 43.29
C ASN A 88 12.65 8.68 43.77
N PHE A 89 12.87 7.58 43.05
CA PHE A 89 12.17 6.32 43.25
C PHE A 89 13.08 5.09 43.37
N GLY A 90 14.40 5.26 43.29
CA GLY A 90 15.42 4.23 43.53
C GLY A 90 15.73 3.31 42.35
N THR A 91 14.87 3.24 41.34
CA THR A 91 15.05 2.41 40.14
C THR A 91 14.13 2.87 39.00
N VAL A 92 14.14 2.16 37.87
CA VAL A 92 13.16 2.23 36.78
C VAL A 92 12.67 0.81 36.45
N HIS A 93 11.38 0.64 36.16
CA HIS A 93 10.79 -0.65 35.80
C HIS A 93 10.22 -0.67 34.37
N ILE A 94 9.71 0.47 33.90
CA ILE A 94 9.01 0.59 32.63
C ILE A 94 9.52 1.84 31.92
N VAL A 95 9.83 1.73 30.62
CA VAL A 95 10.17 2.84 29.73
C VAL A 95 9.17 2.87 28.58
N ILE A 96 8.48 4.01 28.42
CA ILE A 96 7.60 4.29 27.29
C ILE A 96 8.31 5.30 26.39
N ASN A 97 8.89 4.82 25.29
CA ASN A 97 9.54 5.64 24.27
C ASN A 97 8.47 6.27 23.36
N ASN A 98 7.90 7.38 23.82
CA ASN A 98 6.78 8.07 23.17
C ASN A 98 7.14 9.44 22.56
N ALA A 99 8.20 10.09 23.04
CA ALA A 99 8.62 11.40 22.53
C ALA A 99 8.75 11.41 21.00
N GLY A 100 8.27 12.49 20.38
CA GLY A 100 8.25 12.60 18.94
C GLY A 100 8.14 14.03 18.45
N ILE A 101 8.59 14.23 17.22
CA ILE A 101 8.55 15.49 16.46
C ILE A 101 8.25 15.19 14.99
N LEU A 102 7.64 16.14 14.28
CA LEU A 102 7.40 16.07 12.83
C LEU A 102 8.21 17.12 12.08
N ARG A 103 8.73 16.73 10.92
CA ARG A 103 9.42 17.58 9.93
C ARG A 103 9.06 17.07 8.55
N ASP A 104 7.77 17.11 8.26
CA ASP A 104 7.22 16.57 7.02
C ASP A 104 7.65 17.45 5.84
N ALA A 105 8.10 16.81 4.78
CA ALA A 105 8.50 17.43 3.53
C ALA A 105 8.54 16.37 2.44
N GLN A 106 8.02 16.69 1.25
CA GLN A 106 8.34 15.90 0.04
C GLN A 106 9.85 15.65 -0.01
N PHE A 107 10.25 14.45 -0.42
CA PHE A 107 11.65 14.02 -0.38
C PHE A 107 12.59 14.97 -1.14
N LYS A 108 12.10 15.56 -2.25
CA LYS A 108 12.84 16.59 -3.02
C LYS A 108 13.18 17.86 -2.21
N ASN A 109 12.41 18.16 -1.17
CA ASN A 109 12.54 19.34 -0.32
C ASN A 109 13.11 19.02 1.08
N MET A 110 13.22 17.74 1.44
CA MET A 110 13.66 17.31 2.76
C MET A 110 15.13 17.65 2.99
N GLN A 111 15.40 18.43 4.04
CA GLN A 111 16.75 18.82 4.41
C GLN A 111 17.40 17.76 5.32
N GLU A 112 18.72 17.61 5.22
CA GLU A 112 19.48 16.67 6.05
C GLU A 112 19.33 16.94 7.55
N LYS A 113 19.32 18.22 7.96
CA LYS A 113 19.09 18.62 9.36
C LYS A 113 17.72 18.19 9.88
N ASP A 114 16.70 18.23 9.03
CA ASP A 114 15.32 17.90 9.39
C ASP A 114 15.12 16.38 9.44
N TYR A 115 15.81 15.66 8.55
CA TYR A 115 15.93 14.20 8.65
C TYR A 115 16.61 13.79 9.95
N GLN A 116 17.79 14.33 10.24
CA GLN A 116 18.57 13.98 11.43
C GLN A 116 17.82 14.30 12.71
N LEU A 117 17.14 15.45 12.80
CA LEU A 117 16.37 15.83 13.98
C LEU A 117 15.26 14.81 14.31
N VAL A 118 14.56 14.31 13.28
CA VAL A 118 13.51 13.30 13.46
C VAL A 118 14.12 11.95 13.87
N ILE A 119 15.21 11.51 13.24
CA ILE A 119 15.93 10.30 13.67
C ILE A 119 16.40 10.43 15.13
N ASP A 120 16.93 11.60 15.50
CA ASP A 120 17.46 11.85 16.83
C ASP A 120 16.40 11.75 17.92
N VAL A 121 15.27 12.41 17.74
CA VAL A 121 14.20 12.42 18.77
C VAL A 121 13.56 11.04 18.89
N HIS A 122 13.22 10.39 17.77
CA HIS A 122 12.42 9.17 17.80
C HIS A 122 13.27 7.91 18.05
N LEU A 123 14.37 7.74 17.30
CA LEU A 123 15.15 6.50 17.32
C LEU A 123 16.34 6.62 18.28
N ASN A 124 17.16 7.66 18.17
CA ASN A 124 18.32 7.82 19.05
C ASN A 124 17.91 8.16 20.49
N GLY A 125 16.82 8.91 20.68
CA GLY A 125 16.24 9.18 21.99
C GLY A 125 15.76 7.90 22.69
N ALA A 126 15.05 7.02 21.96
CA ALA A 126 14.65 5.72 22.47
C ALA A 126 15.85 4.85 22.85
N TYR A 127 16.89 4.84 22.00
CA TYR A 127 18.17 4.20 22.30
C TYR A 127 18.77 4.73 23.61
N LYS A 128 18.95 6.05 23.75
CA LYS A 128 19.59 6.68 24.91
C LYS A 128 18.87 6.39 26.23
N VAL A 129 17.56 6.58 26.26
CA VAL A 129 16.76 6.34 27.48
C VAL A 129 16.75 4.86 27.85
N THR A 130 16.51 3.99 26.88
CA THR A 130 16.46 2.53 27.12
C THR A 130 17.84 1.99 27.51
N LYS A 131 18.91 2.51 26.91
CA LYS A 131 20.30 2.15 27.21
C LYS A 131 20.63 2.47 28.67
N ALA A 132 20.25 3.65 29.16
CA ALA A 132 20.46 4.05 30.54
C ALA A 132 19.62 3.22 31.53
N ALA A 133 18.38 2.87 31.17
CA ALA A 133 17.51 2.03 32.00
C ALA A 133 17.96 0.55 32.07
N TRP A 134 18.68 0.08 31.04
CA TRP A 134 18.98 -1.34 30.83
C TRP A 134 19.73 -2.00 32.00
N GLU A 135 20.66 -1.29 32.64
CA GLU A 135 21.42 -1.83 33.76
C GLU A 135 20.52 -2.08 34.98
N TYR A 136 19.59 -1.17 35.27
CA TYR A 136 18.62 -1.31 36.35
C TYR A 136 17.68 -2.48 36.10
N PHE A 137 17.15 -2.59 34.88
CA PHE A 137 16.30 -3.72 34.48
C PHE A 137 16.99 -5.06 34.67
N ARG A 138 18.26 -5.16 34.26
CA ARG A 138 19.05 -6.40 34.41
C ARG A 138 19.33 -6.73 35.87
N LYS A 139 19.69 -5.74 36.70
CA LYS A 139 19.98 -5.94 38.12
C LYS A 139 18.76 -6.45 38.89
N GLN A 140 17.57 -5.92 38.59
CA GLN A 140 16.34 -6.29 39.27
C GLN A 140 15.57 -7.45 38.62
N ASN A 141 16.09 -8.00 37.51
CA ASN A 141 15.46 -9.08 36.73
C ASN A 141 13.99 -8.77 36.34
N TYR A 142 13.75 -7.52 35.94
CA TYR A 142 12.46 -7.04 35.45
C TYR A 142 12.63 -5.76 34.64
N GLY A 143 12.03 -5.71 33.45
CA GLY A 143 11.89 -4.49 32.67
C GLY A 143 10.78 -4.59 31.64
N ARG A 144 10.15 -3.46 31.29
CA ARG A 144 9.19 -3.38 30.18
C ARG A 144 9.50 -2.16 29.33
N VAL A 145 9.53 -2.35 28.02
CA VAL A 145 9.80 -1.29 27.04
C VAL A 145 8.67 -1.26 26.03
N ILE A 146 8.11 -0.08 25.80
CA ILE A 146 7.19 0.18 24.69
C ILE A 146 7.83 1.20 23.78
N ASN A 147 7.94 0.84 22.50
CA ASN A 147 8.34 1.77 21.45
C ASN A 147 7.10 2.21 20.65
N THR A 148 6.93 3.52 20.48
CA THR A 148 5.83 4.07 19.68
C THR A 148 6.27 4.20 18.22
N CYS A 149 5.86 3.24 17.37
CA CYS A 149 5.91 3.29 15.92
C CYS A 149 4.75 4.15 15.36
N SER A 150 4.31 3.87 14.13
CA SER A 150 3.13 4.42 13.47
C SER A 150 2.85 3.61 12.20
N PRO A 151 1.62 3.71 11.62
CA PRO A 151 1.35 3.17 10.30
C PRO A 151 2.33 3.68 9.22
N ALA A 152 2.73 4.96 9.26
CA ALA A 152 3.76 5.51 8.36
C ALA A 152 5.11 4.78 8.49
N GLY A 153 5.50 4.35 9.70
CA GLY A 153 6.63 3.46 9.89
C GLY A 153 6.46 2.12 9.18
N LEU A 154 5.32 1.45 9.40
CA LEU A 154 5.05 0.12 8.85
C LEU A 154 4.99 0.11 7.32
N TYR A 155 4.35 1.11 6.72
CA TYR A 155 3.96 1.10 5.31
C TYR A 155 4.64 2.17 4.46
N GLY A 156 5.35 3.12 5.06
CA GLY A 156 5.74 4.36 4.39
C GLY A 156 4.57 5.35 4.33
N ASN A 157 4.88 6.64 4.17
CA ASN A 157 3.87 7.67 3.95
C ASN A 157 4.48 8.85 3.20
N PHE A 158 3.73 9.41 2.24
CA PHE A 158 4.21 10.50 1.40
C PHE A 158 4.69 11.70 2.23
N GLY A 159 5.87 12.25 1.91
CA GLY A 159 6.43 13.40 2.60
C GLY A 159 7.00 13.12 4.00
N GLN A 160 7.07 11.84 4.41
CA GLN A 160 7.47 11.44 5.76
C GLN A 160 8.70 10.52 5.78
N ALA A 161 9.60 10.63 4.81
CA ALA A 161 10.76 9.72 4.66
C ALA A 161 11.64 9.62 5.93
N ASN A 162 11.79 10.73 6.67
CA ASN A 162 12.48 10.78 7.96
C ASN A 162 11.70 10.06 9.08
N TYR A 163 10.41 10.33 9.20
CA TYR A 163 9.53 9.78 10.22
C TYR A 163 9.31 8.27 10.01
N SER A 164 8.98 7.85 8.79
CA SER A 164 8.84 6.43 8.41
C SER A 164 10.10 5.64 8.73
N ALA A 165 11.29 6.20 8.44
CA ALA A 165 12.57 5.58 8.78
C ALA A 165 12.74 5.42 10.30
N ALA A 166 12.56 6.48 11.08
CA ALA A 166 12.73 6.42 12.53
C ALA A 166 11.75 5.44 13.18
N LYS A 167 10.47 5.50 12.78
CA LYS A 167 9.41 4.67 13.36
C LYS A 167 9.61 3.19 13.05
N LEU A 168 10.01 2.84 11.83
CA LEU A 168 10.26 1.44 11.51
C LEU A 168 11.55 0.90 12.14
N GLY A 169 12.58 1.75 12.33
CA GLY A 169 13.78 1.38 13.09
C GLY A 169 13.50 0.96 14.53
N LEU A 170 12.43 1.49 15.14
CA LEU A 170 11.99 1.14 16.49
C LEU A 170 11.38 -0.27 16.61
N VAL A 171 10.87 -0.84 15.51
CA VAL A 171 10.37 -2.23 15.47
C VAL A 171 11.54 -3.19 15.70
N SER A 172 12.61 -3.07 14.90
CA SER A 172 13.82 -3.89 15.07
C SER A 172 14.52 -3.63 16.41
N PHE A 173 14.45 -2.39 16.89
CA PHE A 173 14.92 -2.05 18.23
C PHE A 173 14.21 -2.90 19.28
N ALA A 174 12.87 -2.97 19.26
CA ALA A 174 12.09 -3.79 20.18
C ALA A 174 12.36 -5.29 20.02
N GLU A 175 12.38 -5.82 18.79
CA GLU A 175 12.67 -7.23 18.51
C GLU A 175 14.05 -7.66 19.03
N THR A 176 15.06 -6.80 18.84
CA THR A 176 16.40 -7.07 19.35
C THR A 176 16.44 -7.00 20.87
N LEU A 177 15.84 -5.98 21.48
CA LEU A 177 15.77 -5.87 22.95
C LEU A 177 15.02 -7.04 23.57
N ALA A 178 13.96 -7.55 22.94
CA ALA A 178 13.24 -8.73 23.38
C ALA A 178 14.15 -9.97 23.44
N LYS A 179 14.95 -10.20 22.39
CA LYS A 179 15.92 -11.30 22.33
C LYS A 179 17.03 -11.16 23.38
N GLU A 180 17.55 -9.95 23.59
CA GLU A 180 18.61 -9.70 24.59
C GLU A 180 18.10 -9.73 26.03
N GLY A 181 16.89 -9.24 26.23
CA GLY A 181 16.26 -8.98 27.51
C GLY A 181 15.55 -10.17 28.13
N GLY A 182 15.13 -11.16 27.32
CA GLY A 182 14.30 -12.28 27.76
C GLY A 182 14.86 -13.02 28.98
N LYS A 183 16.16 -13.29 29.02
CA LYS A 183 16.82 -13.97 30.16
C LYS A 183 16.85 -13.15 31.46
N TYR A 184 16.56 -11.85 31.37
CA TYR A 184 16.46 -10.93 32.50
C TYR A 184 15.01 -10.52 32.79
N ASN A 185 14.03 -11.21 32.20
CA ASN A 185 12.60 -10.84 32.26
C ASN A 185 12.35 -9.38 31.84
N ILE A 186 13.08 -8.96 30.80
CA ILE A 186 12.87 -7.68 30.12
C ILE A 186 12.11 -7.96 28.84
N LEU A 187 10.90 -7.40 28.72
CA LEU A 187 10.07 -7.52 27.53
C LEU A 187 10.02 -6.19 26.80
N ALA A 188 10.12 -6.21 25.48
CA ALA A 188 10.06 -5.03 24.64
C ALA A 188 9.06 -5.26 23.50
N ASN A 189 8.12 -4.35 23.32
CA ASN A 189 7.11 -4.44 22.26
C ASN A 189 6.92 -3.08 21.58
N THR A 190 6.27 -3.10 20.43
CA THR A 190 5.99 -1.91 19.63
C THR A 190 4.49 -1.71 19.45
N ILE A 191 4.03 -0.47 19.52
CA ILE A 191 2.67 -0.10 19.11
C ILE A 191 2.73 0.81 17.89
N ALA A 192 1.79 0.66 16.97
CA ALA A 192 1.59 1.51 15.80
C ALA A 192 0.20 2.14 15.88
N PRO A 193 0.03 3.19 16.72
CA PRO A 193 -1.26 3.85 16.85
C PRO A 193 -1.60 4.64 15.59
N LEU A 194 -2.81 4.48 15.08
CA LEU A 194 -3.35 5.41 14.09
C LEU A 194 -3.73 6.71 14.80
N ALA A 195 -3.22 7.83 14.31
CA ALA A 195 -3.49 9.14 14.85
C ALA A 195 -4.31 9.96 13.86
N LYS A 196 -5.06 10.94 14.39
CA LYS A 196 -5.75 11.95 13.60
C LYS A 196 -4.73 12.82 12.84
N SER A 197 -4.76 12.76 11.53
CA SER A 197 -4.01 13.54 10.54
C SER A 197 -4.96 14.19 9.52
N ARG A 198 -4.47 15.13 8.70
CA ARG A 198 -5.27 15.72 7.59
C ARG A 198 -5.80 14.66 6.64
N MET A 199 -4.98 13.66 6.31
CA MET A 199 -5.35 12.51 5.48
C MET A 199 -6.49 11.70 6.13
N THR A 200 -6.36 11.34 7.41
CA THR A 200 -7.45 10.65 8.11
C THR A 200 -8.68 11.54 8.30
N GLU A 201 -8.54 12.87 8.39
CA GLU A 201 -9.71 13.78 8.49
C GLU A 201 -10.54 13.83 7.21
N LYS A 202 -9.91 13.64 6.05
CA LYS A 202 -10.60 13.56 4.75
C LYS A 202 -11.24 12.19 4.51
N ILE A 203 -10.63 11.11 5.02
CA ILE A 203 -11.06 9.72 4.80
C ILE A 203 -12.04 9.24 5.87
N LEU A 204 -11.87 9.65 7.13
CA LEU A 204 -12.64 9.11 8.26
C LEU A 204 -13.88 9.95 8.58
N PRO A 205 -15.04 9.33 8.85
CA PRO A 205 -16.22 10.04 9.34
C PRO A 205 -15.94 10.81 10.65
N PRO A 206 -16.57 11.97 10.88
CA PRO A 206 -16.37 12.78 12.09
C PRO A 206 -16.56 11.99 13.40
N HIS A 207 -17.53 11.07 13.43
CA HIS A 207 -17.81 10.24 14.61
C HIS A 207 -16.72 9.19 14.89
N ILE A 208 -15.95 8.76 13.88
CA ILE A 208 -14.77 7.89 14.07
C ILE A 208 -13.53 8.72 14.44
N LEU A 209 -13.37 9.91 13.86
CA LEU A 209 -12.31 10.85 14.25
C LEU A 209 -12.39 11.23 15.74
N GLU A 210 -13.59 11.30 16.30
CA GLU A 210 -13.81 11.48 17.74
C GLU A 210 -13.38 10.26 18.57
N LYS A 211 -13.47 9.05 17.99
CA LYS A 211 -12.99 7.79 18.61
C LYS A 211 -11.46 7.63 18.56
N LEU A 212 -10.74 8.36 17.70
CA LEU A 212 -9.26 8.36 17.65
C LEU A 212 -8.65 9.16 18.81
N SER A 213 -8.78 8.63 20.03
CA SER A 213 -8.32 9.28 21.25
C SER A 213 -7.20 8.49 21.97
N PRO A 214 -6.34 9.17 22.75
CA PRO A 214 -5.35 8.51 23.60
C PRO A 214 -5.91 7.45 24.54
N GLU A 215 -7.16 7.62 24.96
CA GLU A 215 -7.91 6.68 25.81
C GLU A 215 -8.08 5.31 25.18
N LYS A 216 -8.24 5.24 23.86
CA LYS A 216 -8.33 3.96 23.14
C LYS A 216 -6.98 3.29 22.94
N ILE A 217 -5.87 4.03 23.05
CA ILE A 217 -4.52 3.48 22.85
C ILE A 217 -3.90 2.99 24.18
N ALA A 218 -4.13 3.70 25.28
CA ALA A 218 -3.52 3.38 26.58
C ALA A 218 -3.72 1.93 27.10
N PRO A 219 -4.87 1.27 26.87
CA PRO A 219 -5.12 -0.09 27.38
C PRO A 219 -4.05 -1.12 26.99
N ILE A 220 -3.61 -1.12 25.74
CA ILE A 220 -2.59 -2.08 25.27
C ILE A 220 -1.20 -1.74 25.80
N VAL A 221 -0.89 -0.45 25.97
CA VAL A 221 0.36 0.01 26.60
C VAL A 221 0.43 -0.45 28.06
N LEU A 222 -0.66 -0.28 28.81
CA LEU A 222 -0.77 -0.78 30.18
C LEU A 222 -0.61 -2.31 30.19
N TYR A 223 -1.40 -3.04 29.42
CA TYR A 223 -1.32 -4.51 29.39
C TYR A 223 0.09 -5.02 29.08
N LEU A 224 0.72 -4.54 28.00
CA LEU A 224 2.05 -4.99 27.56
C LEU A 224 3.16 -4.68 28.57
N THR A 225 2.93 -3.73 29.49
CA THR A 225 3.88 -3.36 30.55
C THR A 225 3.52 -3.93 31.92
N HIS A 226 2.41 -4.66 32.03
CA HIS A 226 2.05 -5.37 33.25
C HIS A 226 2.92 -6.63 33.45
N GLU A 227 3.05 -7.08 34.69
CA GLU A 227 3.84 -8.28 35.03
C GLU A 227 3.23 -9.59 34.52
N SER A 228 1.92 -9.60 34.25
CA SER A 228 1.21 -10.73 33.65
C SER A 228 1.49 -10.89 32.16
N ASN A 229 1.93 -9.84 31.46
CA ASN A 229 2.25 -9.92 30.04
C ASN A 229 3.37 -10.95 29.78
N LYS A 230 3.21 -11.73 28.71
CA LYS A 230 4.18 -12.71 28.21
C LYS A 230 4.67 -12.41 26.79
N LEU A 231 4.05 -11.47 26.09
CA LEU A 231 4.41 -11.08 24.73
C LEU A 231 5.65 -10.18 24.74
N SER A 232 6.58 -10.45 23.83
CA SER A 232 7.81 -9.69 23.66
C SER A 232 8.34 -9.84 22.25
N GLY A 233 8.83 -8.74 21.68
CA GLY A 233 9.27 -8.65 20.30
C GLY A 233 8.10 -8.44 19.33
N GLU A 234 6.91 -8.14 19.83
CA GLU A 234 5.69 -8.06 19.04
C GLU A 234 5.33 -6.62 18.68
N THR A 235 4.61 -6.45 17.56
CA THR A 235 4.08 -5.17 17.09
C THR A 235 2.56 -5.22 17.01
N PHE A 236 1.89 -4.12 17.37
CA PHE A 236 0.43 -4.05 17.40
C PHE A 236 -0.07 -2.79 16.69
N GLU A 237 -1.02 -2.93 15.76
CA GLU A 237 -1.81 -1.81 15.26
C GLU A 237 -2.98 -1.54 16.20
N VAL A 238 -3.24 -0.26 16.45
CA VAL A 238 -4.18 0.19 17.48
C VAL A 238 -4.90 1.45 17.01
N ALA A 239 -6.22 1.44 16.94
CA ALA A 239 -7.00 2.63 16.63
C ALA A 239 -8.46 2.48 17.07
N ALA A 240 -9.09 3.54 17.57
CA ALA A 240 -10.53 3.62 17.80
C ALA A 240 -11.19 2.45 18.56
N GLY A 241 -10.42 1.70 19.37
CA GLY A 241 -10.88 0.52 20.11
C GLY A 241 -10.59 -0.84 19.46
N PHE A 242 -10.00 -0.84 18.26
CA PHE A 242 -9.39 -2.01 17.62
C PHE A 242 -7.96 -2.23 18.10
N TYR A 243 -7.63 -3.51 18.34
CA TYR A 243 -6.30 -3.98 18.71
C TYR A 243 -5.96 -5.24 17.91
N ALA A 244 -4.89 -5.23 17.13
CA ALA A 244 -4.40 -6.43 16.44
C ALA A 244 -2.89 -6.52 16.42
N GLN A 245 -2.35 -7.71 16.65
CA GLN A 245 -0.95 -7.99 16.38
C GLN A 245 -0.70 -7.94 14.86
N ILE A 246 0.44 -7.37 14.49
CA ILE A 246 0.97 -7.42 13.13
C ILE A 246 2.37 -8.04 13.17
N ARG A 247 2.63 -8.96 12.24
CA ARG A 247 3.89 -9.72 12.15
C ARG A 247 4.35 -9.86 10.71
N TRP A 248 5.58 -10.31 10.53
CA TRP A 248 6.11 -10.64 9.21
C TRP A 248 5.52 -11.94 8.67
N GLN A 249 5.16 -11.94 7.39
CA GLN A 249 4.94 -13.14 6.60
C GLN A 249 5.95 -13.15 5.45
N ARG A 250 6.71 -14.23 5.35
CA ARG A 250 7.68 -14.46 4.28
C ARG A 250 7.11 -15.50 3.32
N SER A 251 7.12 -15.20 2.03
CA SER A 251 6.64 -16.11 1.00
C SER A 251 7.50 -17.38 0.98
N GLY A 252 6.92 -18.48 0.50
CA GLY A 252 7.69 -19.68 0.19
C GLY A 252 8.86 -19.44 -0.78
N GLY A 253 8.76 -18.37 -1.59
CA GLY A 253 9.77 -17.97 -2.56
C GLY A 253 9.92 -18.94 -3.74
N ALA A 254 11.03 -18.79 -4.45
CA ALA A 254 11.45 -19.61 -5.58
C ALA A 254 12.90 -20.06 -5.41
N LEU A 255 13.20 -21.27 -5.90
CA LEU A 255 14.55 -21.85 -5.93
C LEU A 255 15.16 -21.74 -7.32
N PHE A 256 16.43 -21.37 -7.37
CA PHE A 256 17.25 -21.21 -8.56
C PHE A 256 18.52 -22.02 -8.37
N LYS A 257 18.84 -22.88 -9.34
CA LYS A 257 20.07 -23.67 -9.28
C LYS A 257 21.29 -22.74 -9.21
N PRO A 258 22.09 -22.76 -8.13
CA PRO A 258 23.26 -21.89 -8.03
C PRO A 258 24.25 -22.20 -9.16
N GLY A 259 24.77 -21.15 -9.81
CA GLY A 259 25.73 -21.28 -10.90
C GLY A 259 25.40 -20.39 -12.09
N LYS A 260 25.95 -20.73 -13.26
CA LYS A 260 25.95 -19.87 -14.46
C LYS A 260 24.55 -19.56 -15.03
N THR A 261 23.57 -20.42 -14.78
CA THR A 261 22.20 -20.27 -15.29
C THR A 261 21.28 -19.53 -14.31
N PHE A 262 21.75 -19.21 -13.10
CA PHE A 262 21.05 -18.27 -12.22
C PHE A 262 21.34 -16.83 -12.67
N THR A 263 20.55 -16.36 -13.64
CA THR A 263 20.70 -15.03 -14.25
C THR A 263 19.55 -14.09 -13.89
N ALA A 264 19.67 -12.81 -14.26
CA ALA A 264 18.60 -11.84 -14.05
C ALA A 264 17.35 -12.19 -14.89
N GLU A 265 17.55 -12.79 -16.08
CA GLU A 265 16.47 -13.35 -16.90
C GLU A 265 15.75 -14.51 -16.18
N ALA A 266 16.49 -15.36 -15.45
CA ALA A 266 15.89 -16.42 -14.65
C ALA A 266 15.00 -15.85 -13.55
N VAL A 267 15.48 -14.81 -12.86
CA VAL A 267 14.69 -14.07 -11.86
C VAL A 267 13.46 -13.43 -12.50
N ALA A 268 13.63 -12.72 -13.62
CA ALA A 268 12.53 -12.07 -14.34
C ALA A 268 11.43 -13.06 -14.73
N LYS A 269 11.83 -14.21 -15.28
CA LYS A 269 10.89 -15.25 -15.76
C LYS A 269 10.06 -15.87 -14.64
N ARG A 270 10.63 -15.97 -13.44
CA ARG A 270 9.99 -16.60 -12.27
C ARG A 270 9.65 -15.59 -11.18
N PHE A 271 9.56 -14.31 -11.53
CA PHE A 271 9.38 -13.26 -10.54
C PHE A 271 8.03 -13.37 -9.81
N ASP A 272 6.98 -13.77 -10.53
CA ASP A 272 5.67 -14.00 -9.94
C ASP A 272 5.69 -15.11 -8.88
N GLU A 273 6.54 -16.13 -9.02
CA GLU A 273 6.68 -17.20 -8.02
C GLU A 273 7.28 -16.71 -6.69
N ILE A 274 8.16 -15.70 -6.76
CA ILE A 274 8.78 -15.04 -5.60
C ILE A 274 7.73 -14.25 -4.82
N LEU A 275 6.87 -13.53 -5.54
CA LEU A 275 5.80 -12.70 -4.98
C LEU A 275 4.56 -13.51 -4.57
N ASN A 276 4.45 -14.77 -4.99
CA ASN A 276 3.28 -15.58 -4.74
C ASN A 276 3.25 -16.15 -3.31
N PHE A 277 2.24 -15.73 -2.55
CA PHE A 277 1.89 -16.22 -1.22
C PHE A 277 0.82 -17.34 -1.24
N ASP A 278 0.31 -17.79 -2.39
CA ASP A 278 -0.38 -19.08 -2.47
C ASP A 278 0.67 -20.20 -2.46
N ASP A 279 0.79 -20.88 -1.33
CA ASP A 279 1.70 -21.98 -1.13
C ASP A 279 1.01 -23.34 -1.16
N SER A 280 -0.29 -23.41 -1.48
CA SER A 280 -1.11 -24.64 -1.35
C SER A 280 -0.48 -25.85 -2.06
N LYS A 281 0.17 -25.61 -3.19
CA LYS A 281 0.87 -26.61 -4.02
C LYS A 281 2.39 -26.67 -3.81
N LYS A 282 2.96 -25.80 -2.98
CA LYS A 282 4.41 -25.78 -2.69
C LYS A 282 4.79 -26.88 -1.68
N PRO A 283 6.00 -27.47 -1.79
CA PRO A 283 6.50 -28.42 -0.79
C PRO A 283 6.73 -27.72 0.56
N GLU A 284 6.82 -28.49 1.64
CA GLU A 284 6.94 -27.98 3.02
C GLU A 284 8.05 -26.93 3.19
N LEU A 285 9.22 -27.17 2.61
CA LEU A 285 10.37 -26.26 2.66
C LEU A 285 10.10 -24.88 2.03
N LEU A 286 9.13 -24.81 1.12
CA LEU A 286 8.72 -23.60 0.39
C LEU A 286 7.28 -23.20 0.75
N LYS A 287 6.79 -23.56 1.94
CA LYS A 287 5.59 -22.96 2.51
C LYS A 287 5.90 -21.56 3.02
N ASN A 288 4.88 -20.71 3.07
CA ASN A 288 4.99 -19.41 3.70
C ASN A 288 5.33 -19.58 5.17
N GLN A 289 6.12 -18.64 5.69
CA GLN A 289 6.57 -18.67 7.07
C GLN A 289 6.13 -17.38 7.77
N THR A 290 6.06 -17.45 9.10
CA THR A 290 5.90 -16.29 9.98
C THR A 290 7.17 -16.14 10.81
N PRO A 291 8.28 -15.70 10.18
CA PRO A 291 9.61 -15.86 10.73
C PRO A 291 9.92 -14.89 11.87
N ILE A 292 10.85 -15.33 12.72
CA ILE A 292 11.53 -14.51 13.74
C ILE A 292 13.06 -14.49 13.52
N MET A 293 13.52 -15.04 12.39
CA MET A 293 14.92 -15.12 11.98
C MET A 293 15.05 -15.40 10.47
N LEU A 294 16.29 -15.40 9.97
CA LEU A 294 16.60 -15.82 8.60
C LEU A 294 16.07 -17.22 8.26
N ASN A 295 15.91 -17.52 6.97
CA ASN A 295 15.38 -18.79 6.49
C ASN A 295 16.34 -19.96 6.74
N ASP A 296 15.86 -21.20 6.61
CA ASP A 296 16.71 -22.40 6.65
C ASP A 296 17.52 -22.51 5.35
N TYR A 297 18.52 -21.63 5.22
CA TYR A 297 19.37 -21.53 4.04
C TYR A 297 20.17 -22.81 3.79
N THR A 298 20.48 -23.60 4.82
CA THR A 298 21.15 -24.90 4.65
C THR A 298 20.27 -25.85 3.84
N SER A 299 19.01 -26.04 4.23
CA SER A 299 18.08 -26.89 3.49
C SER A 299 17.72 -26.32 2.12
N LEU A 300 17.57 -24.99 2.01
CA LEU A 300 17.24 -24.32 0.75
C LEU A 300 18.36 -24.47 -0.29
N VAL A 301 19.63 -24.36 0.10
CA VAL A 301 20.77 -24.59 -0.80
C VAL A 301 20.74 -26.01 -1.37
N GLU A 302 20.52 -27.00 -0.52
CA GLU A 302 20.49 -28.40 -0.94
C GLU A 302 19.31 -28.70 -1.87
N ALA A 303 18.19 -28.02 -1.68
CA ALA A 303 17.06 -28.07 -2.62
C ALA A 303 17.37 -27.34 -3.92
N ALA A 304 17.93 -26.12 -3.86
CA ALA A 304 18.29 -25.31 -5.02
C ALA A 304 19.28 -26.03 -5.95
N LYS A 305 20.28 -26.72 -5.39
CA LYS A 305 21.23 -27.55 -6.17
C LYS A 305 20.54 -28.61 -7.03
N LYS A 306 19.34 -29.07 -6.65
CA LYS A 306 18.58 -30.09 -7.38
C LYS A 306 17.67 -29.52 -8.46
N GLU A 307 17.44 -28.20 -8.47
CA GLU A 307 16.70 -27.54 -9.54
C GLU A 307 17.38 -27.76 -10.90
N PRO A 308 16.60 -27.84 -11.99
CA PRO A 308 17.16 -27.87 -13.33
C PRO A 308 17.91 -26.57 -13.63
N GLU A 309 18.83 -26.63 -14.60
CA GLU A 309 19.41 -25.41 -15.15
C GLU A 309 18.31 -24.59 -15.84
N PHE A 310 18.37 -23.26 -15.67
CA PHE A 310 17.42 -22.37 -16.31
C PHE A 310 17.65 -22.33 -17.82
N ASP A 311 16.59 -22.59 -18.60
CA ASP A 311 16.58 -22.39 -20.04
C ASP A 311 16.18 -20.95 -20.36
N ALA A 312 17.13 -20.17 -20.88
CA ALA A 312 16.92 -18.80 -21.29
C ALA A 312 16.27 -18.66 -22.69
N SER A 313 15.89 -19.78 -23.34
CA SER A 313 15.26 -19.75 -24.64
C SER A 313 13.91 -19.03 -24.61
N GLY A 314 13.74 -18.04 -25.49
CA GLY A 314 12.51 -17.24 -25.59
C GLY A 314 12.24 -16.31 -24.41
N VAL A 315 13.22 -16.06 -23.54
CA VAL A 315 13.11 -15.10 -22.42
C VAL A 315 13.68 -13.76 -22.85
N ASP A 316 12.93 -12.69 -22.58
CA ASP A 316 13.38 -11.33 -22.87
C ASP A 316 14.69 -11.03 -22.12
N LYS A 317 15.66 -10.51 -22.88
CA LYS A 317 16.98 -10.24 -22.33
C LYS A 317 16.92 -9.07 -21.35
N ILE A 318 17.53 -9.24 -20.18
CA ILE A 318 17.78 -8.12 -19.27
C ILE A 318 19.03 -7.39 -19.75
N SER A 319 18.95 -6.07 -19.88
CA SER A 319 20.06 -5.25 -20.33
C SER A 319 20.10 -3.96 -19.52
N LEU A 320 21.28 -3.63 -19.00
CA LEU A 320 21.59 -2.35 -18.37
C LEU A 320 22.53 -1.52 -19.25
N LYS A 321 22.60 -1.83 -20.55
CA LYS A 321 23.39 -1.09 -21.51
C LYS A 321 23.07 0.40 -21.43
N ASP A 322 24.12 1.22 -21.40
CA ASP A 322 24.06 2.68 -21.33
C ASP A 322 23.44 3.24 -20.03
N LYS A 323 23.11 2.39 -19.03
CA LYS A 323 22.72 2.83 -17.69
C LYS A 323 23.97 3.08 -16.84
N VAL A 324 23.97 4.19 -16.09
CA VAL A 324 25.01 4.51 -15.11
C VAL A 324 24.55 4.05 -13.74
N VAL A 325 25.36 3.19 -13.11
CA VAL A 325 25.07 2.66 -11.78
C VAL A 325 26.13 3.12 -10.79
N LEU A 326 25.69 3.62 -9.63
CA LEU A 326 26.53 3.84 -8.46
C LEU A 326 26.31 2.70 -7.46
N ILE A 327 27.38 2.00 -7.09
CA ILE A 327 27.35 0.96 -6.05
C ILE A 327 28.32 1.37 -4.93
N THR A 328 27.81 1.49 -3.70
CA THR A 328 28.63 1.88 -2.54
C THR A 328 29.15 0.68 -1.76
N GLY A 329 30.33 0.82 -1.16
CA GLY A 329 31.04 -0.28 -0.48
C GLY A 329 31.37 -1.43 -1.44
N ALA A 330 31.85 -1.10 -2.64
CA ALA A 330 32.03 -2.02 -3.76
C ALA A 330 33.48 -2.38 -4.07
N GLY A 331 34.45 -1.99 -3.23
CA GLY A 331 35.86 -2.33 -3.41
C GLY A 331 36.20 -3.77 -3.01
N ALA A 332 35.33 -4.43 -2.23
CA ALA A 332 35.50 -5.81 -1.80
C ALA A 332 34.14 -6.49 -1.49
N GLY A 333 34.18 -7.79 -1.20
CA GLY A 333 33.01 -8.58 -0.75
C GLY A 333 31.82 -8.51 -1.70
N LEU A 334 30.61 -8.42 -1.14
CA LEU A 334 29.36 -8.38 -1.92
C LEU A 334 29.33 -7.26 -2.97
N GLY A 335 29.70 -6.04 -2.57
CA GLY A 335 29.60 -4.89 -3.44
C GLY A 335 30.50 -5.01 -4.66
N LYS A 336 31.68 -5.65 -4.52
CA LYS A 336 32.55 -5.99 -5.65
C LYS A 336 31.82 -6.89 -6.64
N ASP A 337 31.23 -7.98 -6.17
CA ASP A 337 30.59 -8.95 -7.06
C ASP A 337 29.33 -8.38 -7.70
N TYR A 338 28.60 -7.52 -6.98
CA TYR A 338 27.51 -6.74 -7.56
C TYR A 338 28.04 -5.84 -8.69
N ALA A 339 29.12 -5.09 -8.48
CA ALA A 339 29.72 -4.24 -9.51
C ALA A 339 30.14 -5.04 -10.77
N LEU A 340 30.75 -6.21 -10.59
CA LEU A 340 31.09 -7.11 -11.70
C LEU A 340 29.84 -7.60 -12.44
N PHE A 341 28.79 -7.98 -11.72
CA PHE A 341 27.52 -8.40 -12.32
C PHE A 341 26.86 -7.27 -13.11
N PHE A 342 26.71 -6.08 -12.54
CA PHE A 342 26.12 -4.94 -13.24
C PHE A 342 26.90 -4.59 -14.53
N ALA A 343 28.23 -4.62 -14.49
CA ALA A 343 29.06 -4.40 -15.67
C ALA A 343 28.84 -5.46 -16.75
N ARG A 344 28.65 -6.74 -16.40
CA ARG A 344 28.34 -7.83 -17.35
C ARG A 344 27.01 -7.61 -18.09
N TYR A 345 26.05 -6.93 -17.47
CA TYR A 345 24.78 -6.54 -18.10
C TYR A 345 24.87 -5.23 -18.90
N GLY A 346 26.07 -4.64 -19.03
CA GLY A 346 26.34 -3.47 -19.87
C GLY A 346 26.26 -2.12 -19.16
N ALA A 347 26.10 -2.10 -17.84
CA ALA A 347 26.09 -0.85 -17.08
C ALA A 347 27.48 -0.20 -17.02
N LYS A 348 27.50 1.14 -16.94
CA LYS A 348 28.69 1.94 -16.61
C LYS A 348 28.76 2.08 -15.10
N VAL A 349 29.72 1.43 -14.45
CA VAL A 349 29.72 1.23 -13.00
C VAL A 349 30.64 2.21 -12.29
N VAL A 350 30.08 3.05 -11.42
CA VAL A 350 30.85 3.79 -10.42
C VAL A 350 30.98 2.91 -9.18
N VAL A 351 32.21 2.48 -8.92
CA VAL A 351 32.59 1.66 -7.77
C VAL A 351 33.03 2.60 -6.65
N ASN A 352 32.16 2.83 -5.67
CA ASN A 352 32.50 3.58 -4.47
C ASN A 352 33.04 2.65 -3.39
N ASP A 353 34.25 2.94 -2.90
CA ASP A 353 34.82 2.32 -1.71
C ASP A 353 35.82 3.27 -1.06
N PHE A 354 35.59 3.65 0.20
CA PHE A 354 36.41 4.63 0.88
C PHE A 354 37.86 4.17 1.11
N LYS A 355 38.16 2.87 0.99
CA LYS A 355 39.51 2.33 1.11
C LYS A 355 40.21 2.28 -0.24
N ASP A 356 39.68 1.49 -1.17
CA ASP A 356 40.24 1.36 -2.52
C ASP A 356 39.26 0.68 -3.50
N PRO A 357 38.76 1.39 -4.52
CA PRO A 357 37.94 0.80 -5.59
C PRO A 357 38.77 0.27 -6.77
N SER A 358 40.09 0.55 -6.82
CA SER A 358 40.90 0.43 -8.05
C SER A 358 40.98 -1.00 -8.57
N ALA A 359 41.13 -1.98 -7.69
CA ALA A 359 41.20 -3.39 -8.08
C ALA A 359 39.95 -3.87 -8.82
N VAL A 360 38.76 -3.47 -8.34
CA VAL A 360 37.47 -3.83 -8.95
C VAL A 360 37.24 -3.11 -10.27
N VAL A 361 37.60 -1.81 -10.32
CA VAL A 361 37.54 -1.03 -11.56
C VAL A 361 38.40 -1.67 -12.66
N GLU A 362 39.64 -2.07 -12.35
CA GLU A 362 40.52 -2.72 -13.31
C GLU A 362 40.04 -4.12 -13.69
N GLU A 363 39.43 -4.85 -12.77
CA GLU A 363 38.79 -6.15 -13.07
C GLU A 363 37.62 -6.00 -14.06
N ILE A 364 36.74 -5.01 -13.85
CA ILE A 364 35.63 -4.71 -14.77
C ILE A 364 36.17 -4.34 -16.16
N LYS A 365 37.16 -3.45 -16.23
CA LYS A 365 37.76 -3.02 -17.51
C LYS A 365 38.44 -4.17 -18.25
N LYS A 366 39.16 -5.05 -17.54
CA LYS A 366 39.78 -6.24 -18.12
C LYS A 366 38.75 -7.22 -18.68
N ALA A 367 37.56 -7.30 -18.07
CA ALA A 367 36.43 -8.08 -18.57
C ALA A 367 35.67 -7.39 -19.73
N GLY A 368 36.12 -6.21 -20.18
CA GLY A 368 35.52 -5.45 -21.28
C GLY A 368 34.35 -4.53 -20.87
N GLY A 369 34.08 -4.38 -19.58
CA GLY A 369 33.08 -3.45 -19.05
C GLY A 369 33.62 -2.02 -18.86
N GLU A 370 32.73 -1.08 -18.55
CA GLU A 370 33.07 0.31 -18.26
C GLU A 370 32.88 0.60 -16.77
N ALA A 371 33.94 1.07 -16.10
CA ALA A 371 33.90 1.44 -14.69
C ALA A 371 34.77 2.63 -14.33
N HIS A 372 34.39 3.32 -13.26
CA HIS A 372 35.08 4.45 -12.66
C HIS A 372 35.13 4.30 -11.13
N GLY A 373 36.23 4.72 -10.51
CA GLY A 373 36.42 4.60 -9.07
C GLY A 373 35.98 5.85 -8.31
N ASP A 374 35.46 5.65 -7.10
CA ASP A 374 35.18 6.71 -6.13
C ASP A 374 35.68 6.29 -4.74
N THR A 375 36.34 7.21 -4.02
CA THR A 375 36.97 6.95 -2.71
C THR A 375 36.35 7.73 -1.56
N HIS A 376 35.24 8.44 -1.80
CA HIS A 376 34.62 9.30 -0.80
C HIS A 376 33.82 8.46 0.22
N ASP A 377 33.78 8.91 1.47
CA ASP A 377 33.06 8.23 2.56
C ASP A 377 31.55 8.52 2.51
N VAL A 378 30.71 7.48 2.42
CA VAL A 378 29.24 7.61 2.44
C VAL A 378 28.69 8.26 3.71
N ALA A 379 29.44 8.26 4.81
CA ALA A 379 29.02 8.89 6.06
C ALA A 379 29.31 10.40 6.11
N ARG A 380 30.09 10.95 5.17
CA ARG A 380 30.63 12.33 5.27
C ARG A 380 30.64 13.11 3.96
N GLU A 381 30.79 12.43 2.82
CA GLU A 381 31.18 13.03 1.55
C GLU A 381 30.20 12.65 0.42
N THR A 382 28.93 12.39 0.73
CA THR A 382 27.92 11.93 -0.25
C THR A 382 27.72 12.88 -1.43
N GLN A 383 27.90 14.19 -1.25
CA GLN A 383 27.87 15.16 -2.34
C GLN A 383 28.99 14.89 -3.35
N ALA A 384 30.21 14.67 -2.87
CA ALA A 384 31.36 14.40 -3.72
C ALA A 384 31.21 13.07 -4.49
N ILE A 385 30.54 12.07 -3.89
CA ILE A 385 30.20 10.82 -4.57
C ILE A 385 29.29 11.09 -5.78
N ILE A 386 28.20 11.83 -5.59
CA ILE A 386 27.25 12.12 -6.68
C ILE A 386 27.89 13.05 -7.72
N ASP A 387 28.66 14.04 -7.29
CA ASP A 387 29.40 14.93 -8.20
C ASP A 387 30.38 14.14 -9.06
N ASN A 388 31.10 13.16 -8.50
CA ASN A 388 32.02 12.31 -9.25
C ASN A 388 31.29 11.48 -10.32
N VAL A 389 30.13 10.91 -9.99
CA VAL A 389 29.27 10.19 -10.96
C VAL A 389 28.88 11.12 -12.12
N LEU A 390 28.35 12.31 -11.78
CA LEU A 390 27.83 13.26 -12.77
C LEU A 390 28.93 13.89 -13.61
N GLN A 391 30.10 14.19 -13.04
CA GLN A 391 31.26 14.67 -13.78
C GLN A 391 31.78 13.62 -14.76
N LYS A 392 31.76 12.34 -14.37
CA LYS A 392 32.28 11.25 -15.20
C LYS A 392 31.33 10.86 -16.34
N TYR A 393 30.05 10.72 -16.03
CA TYR A 393 29.08 10.10 -16.95
C TYR A 393 27.88 10.99 -17.31
N GLY A 394 27.76 12.18 -16.72
CA GLY A 394 26.71 13.16 -17.02
C GLY A 394 25.31 12.81 -16.50
N LYS A 395 25.11 11.60 -15.95
CA LYS A 395 23.83 11.11 -15.42
C LYS A 395 24.05 10.01 -14.38
N LEU A 396 22.98 9.66 -13.68
CA LEU A 396 22.87 8.51 -12.78
C LEU A 396 21.52 7.86 -13.03
N ASP A 397 21.49 6.55 -13.31
CA ASP A 397 20.26 5.81 -13.59
C ASP A 397 19.88 4.86 -12.44
N ILE A 398 20.89 4.28 -11.77
CA ILE A 398 20.72 3.22 -10.78
C ILE A 398 21.57 3.53 -9.55
N LEU A 399 21.00 3.44 -8.35
CA LEU A 399 21.70 3.60 -7.07
C LEU A 399 21.56 2.32 -6.22
N ILE A 400 22.68 1.69 -5.90
CA ILE A 400 22.76 0.53 -5.00
C ILE A 400 23.45 0.94 -3.70
N ASN A 401 22.64 1.18 -2.66
CA ASN A 401 23.14 1.57 -1.34
C ASN A 401 23.55 0.32 -0.54
N ASN A 402 24.79 -0.12 -0.75
CA ASN A 402 25.35 -1.36 -0.17
C ASN A 402 26.40 -1.11 0.94
N ALA A 403 26.99 0.08 1.02
CA ALA A 403 28.01 0.38 2.03
C ALA A 403 27.56 0.03 3.46
N GLY A 404 28.50 -0.49 4.26
CA GLY A 404 28.18 -0.97 5.59
C GLY A 404 29.38 -1.30 6.46
N ILE A 405 29.13 -1.31 7.77
CA ILE A 405 30.07 -1.69 8.82
C ILE A 405 29.35 -2.47 9.92
N LEU A 406 30.10 -3.24 10.71
CA LEU A 406 29.58 -3.89 11.92
C LEU A 406 30.27 -3.36 13.18
N ARG A 407 29.50 -3.23 14.26
CA ARG A 407 29.94 -2.86 15.61
C ARG A 407 29.18 -3.70 16.63
N ASP A 408 29.21 -5.00 16.44
CA ASP A 408 28.40 -5.97 17.17
C ASP A 408 28.82 -6.04 18.64
N LYS A 409 27.87 -5.74 19.51
CA LYS A 409 28.00 -5.80 20.98
C LYS A 409 26.61 -6.03 21.56
N SER A 410 26.51 -6.84 22.61
CA SER A 410 25.30 -6.89 23.44
C SER A 410 24.86 -5.47 23.81
N PHE A 411 23.56 -5.20 23.81
CA PHE A 411 22.99 -3.88 24.09
C PHE A 411 23.58 -3.26 25.37
N ALA A 412 23.85 -4.06 26.40
CA ALA A 412 24.50 -3.60 27.63
C ALA A 412 25.92 -3.03 27.43
N LYS A 413 26.71 -3.59 26.51
CA LYS A 413 28.12 -3.21 26.26
C LYS A 413 28.29 -2.25 25.07
N MET A 414 27.24 -2.05 24.27
CA MET A 414 27.25 -1.12 23.15
C MET A 414 27.54 0.31 23.64
N THR A 415 28.48 1.01 23.01
CA THR A 415 28.75 2.41 23.32
C THR A 415 28.00 3.32 22.35
N ASP A 416 27.85 4.59 22.69
CA ASP A 416 27.24 5.58 21.79
C ASP A 416 28.03 5.71 20.48
N ALA A 417 29.35 5.60 20.54
CA ALA A 417 30.18 5.60 19.34
C ALA A 417 29.88 4.39 18.42
N ASP A 418 29.62 3.21 19.00
CA ASP A 418 29.23 2.02 18.22
C ASP A 418 27.86 2.20 17.57
N TRP A 419 26.92 2.84 18.27
CA TRP A 419 25.59 3.17 17.76
C TRP A 419 25.68 4.20 16.62
N ASP A 420 26.28 5.35 16.89
CA ASP A 420 26.36 6.48 15.97
C ASP A 420 27.09 6.13 14.68
N GLN A 421 28.19 5.36 14.76
CA GLN A 421 28.95 5.00 13.57
C GLN A 421 28.12 4.12 12.62
N VAL A 422 27.35 3.18 13.17
CA VAL A 422 26.48 2.29 12.38
C VAL A 422 25.31 3.09 11.79
N GLN A 423 24.65 3.96 12.56
CA GLN A 423 23.58 4.82 12.05
C GLN A 423 24.06 5.74 10.92
N LYS A 424 25.21 6.40 11.09
CA LYS A 424 25.78 7.31 10.08
C LYS A 424 26.08 6.62 8.75
N VAL A 425 26.73 5.46 8.77
CA VAL A 425 27.08 4.74 7.54
C VAL A 425 25.84 4.18 6.85
N HIS A 426 24.98 3.49 7.62
CA HIS A 426 23.88 2.74 7.03
C HIS A 426 22.66 3.60 6.72
N LEU A 427 22.16 4.33 7.71
CA LEU A 427 20.90 5.06 7.58
C LEU A 427 21.13 6.42 6.93
N ASN A 428 22.00 7.26 7.52
CA ASN A 428 22.25 8.60 7.01
C ASN A 428 22.91 8.59 5.64
N GLY A 429 23.90 7.72 5.42
CA GLY A 429 24.55 7.58 4.12
C GLY A 429 23.57 7.21 3.01
N THR A 430 22.67 6.24 3.27
CA THR A 430 21.60 5.86 2.34
C THR A 430 20.65 7.02 2.06
N PHE A 431 20.16 7.71 3.10
CA PHE A 431 19.30 8.87 2.94
C PHE A 431 19.97 9.97 2.10
N ASN A 432 21.20 10.35 2.44
CA ASN A 432 21.91 11.45 1.79
C ASN A 432 22.20 11.13 0.31
N LEU A 433 22.61 9.91 -0.02
CA LEU A 433 22.81 9.49 -1.41
C LEU A 433 21.50 9.47 -2.20
N CYS A 434 20.42 8.92 -1.63
CA CYS A 434 19.10 8.98 -2.25
C CYS A 434 18.66 10.43 -2.49
N ARG A 435 18.80 11.31 -1.49
CA ARG A 435 18.41 12.73 -1.57
C ARG A 435 19.15 13.47 -2.68
N LEU A 436 20.44 13.17 -2.85
CA LEU A 436 21.28 13.82 -3.85
C LEU A 436 21.10 13.23 -5.25
N ALA A 437 20.79 11.94 -5.38
CA ALA A 437 20.42 11.31 -6.65
C ALA A 437 19.01 11.70 -7.12
N TRP A 438 18.10 12.03 -6.19
CA TRP A 438 16.68 12.27 -6.48
C TRP A 438 16.42 13.33 -7.55
N PRO A 439 17.05 14.53 -7.54
CA PRO A 439 16.81 15.54 -8.57
C PRO A 439 17.24 15.08 -9.97
N VAL A 440 18.27 14.21 -10.05
CA VAL A 440 18.71 13.61 -11.31
C VAL A 440 17.62 12.67 -11.84
N PHE A 441 17.11 11.77 -10.97
CA PHE A 441 16.04 10.83 -11.31
C PHE A 441 14.73 11.52 -11.71
N LEU A 442 14.34 12.57 -10.99
CA LEU A 442 13.15 13.37 -11.32
C LEU A 442 13.29 14.02 -12.71
N LYS A 443 14.45 14.63 -12.99
CA LYS A 443 14.70 15.30 -14.27
C LYS A 443 14.62 14.33 -15.47
N GLN A 444 15.11 13.11 -15.29
CA GLN A 444 15.13 12.11 -16.37
C GLN A 444 13.87 11.23 -16.42
N LYS A 445 12.94 11.36 -15.45
CA LYS A 445 11.76 10.49 -15.28
C LYS A 445 12.12 9.00 -15.32
N TYR A 446 13.22 8.67 -14.67
CA TYR A 446 13.73 7.31 -14.54
C TYR A 446 14.63 7.22 -13.31
N GLY A 447 14.46 6.19 -12.50
CA GLY A 447 15.40 5.89 -11.43
C GLY A 447 15.17 4.48 -10.90
N ARG A 448 16.25 3.79 -10.54
CA ARG A 448 16.17 2.51 -9.84
C ARG A 448 17.04 2.59 -8.60
N ILE A 449 16.43 2.42 -7.43
CA ILE A 449 17.15 2.39 -6.17
C ILE A 449 16.97 1.00 -5.57
N VAL A 450 18.07 0.35 -5.22
CA VAL A 450 18.04 -0.87 -4.43
C VAL A 450 18.81 -0.63 -3.13
N ASN A 451 18.08 -0.65 -2.02
CA ASN A 451 18.65 -0.44 -0.70
C ASN A 451 18.90 -1.78 -0.03
N ILE A 452 20.08 -1.94 0.57
CA ILE A 452 20.44 -3.19 1.26
C ILE A 452 20.02 -3.13 2.72
N SER A 453 18.99 -3.92 3.08
CA SER A 453 18.58 -4.17 4.46
C SER A 453 19.30 -5.43 5.02
N SER A 454 18.72 -6.10 6.01
CA SER A 454 19.22 -7.35 6.59
C SER A 454 18.11 -8.06 7.36
N THR A 455 18.17 -9.39 7.45
CA THR A 455 17.30 -10.18 8.33
C THR A 455 17.51 -9.84 9.81
N SER A 456 18.68 -9.35 10.23
CA SER A 456 18.88 -8.76 11.56
C SER A 456 18.09 -7.47 11.75
N GLY A 457 17.83 -6.73 10.67
CA GLY A 457 16.90 -5.61 10.66
C GLY A 457 15.47 -6.09 10.76
N ILE A 458 15.04 -6.98 9.87
CA ILE A 458 13.64 -7.44 9.77
C ILE A 458 13.17 -8.12 11.06
N TYR A 459 14.00 -8.96 11.68
CA TYR A 459 13.58 -9.82 12.79
C TYR A 459 14.24 -9.49 14.13
N GLY A 460 15.14 -8.50 14.16
CA GLY A 460 16.04 -8.25 15.28
C GLY A 460 17.09 -9.36 15.47
N ASN A 461 18.24 -9.04 16.07
CA ASN A 461 19.26 -10.03 16.38
C ASN A 461 20.08 -9.66 17.62
N PHE A 462 20.35 -10.62 18.50
CA PHE A 462 21.11 -10.40 19.72
C PHE A 462 22.48 -9.78 19.41
N GLY A 463 22.84 -8.67 20.08
CA GLY A 463 24.12 -8.01 19.92
C GLY A 463 24.22 -7.09 18.70
N GLN A 464 23.13 -6.90 17.98
CA GLN A 464 23.08 -6.07 16.76
C GLN A 464 22.02 -4.98 16.85
N THR A 465 21.76 -4.43 18.03
CA THR A 465 20.71 -3.42 18.23
C THR A 465 20.88 -2.18 17.34
N ASN A 466 22.11 -1.68 17.19
CA ASN A 466 22.46 -0.59 16.28
C ASN A 466 22.24 -0.97 14.81
N TYR A 467 22.76 -2.12 14.39
CA TYR A 467 22.69 -2.57 13.00
C TYR A 467 21.27 -2.93 12.57
N GLY A 468 20.53 -3.68 13.40
CA GLY A 468 19.13 -4.03 13.18
C GLY A 468 18.26 -2.79 13.03
N SER A 469 18.34 -1.85 14.00
CA SER A 469 17.63 -0.58 13.92
C SER A 469 17.96 0.22 12.65
N ALA A 470 19.23 0.31 12.25
CA ALA A 470 19.62 0.98 11.00
C ALA A 470 19.00 0.32 9.77
N LYS A 471 19.10 -1.01 9.68
CA LYS A 471 18.70 -1.78 8.51
C LYS A 471 17.18 -1.82 8.34
N LEU A 472 16.42 -1.82 9.43
CA LEU A 472 14.98 -1.73 9.33
C LEU A 472 14.49 -0.28 9.11
N ALA A 473 15.19 0.72 9.62
CA ALA A 473 14.90 2.12 9.28
C ALA A 473 15.06 2.41 7.77
N ILE A 474 16.01 1.75 7.10
CA ILE A 474 16.15 1.80 5.64
C ILE A 474 14.89 1.30 4.93
N LEU A 475 14.18 0.30 5.46
CA LEU A 475 12.93 -0.18 4.86
C LEU A 475 11.83 0.91 4.93
N GLY A 476 11.69 1.59 6.07
CA GLY A 476 10.71 2.68 6.23
C GLY A 476 11.00 3.87 5.31
N LEU A 477 12.28 4.22 5.17
CA LEU A 477 12.76 5.18 4.18
C LEU A 477 12.39 4.73 2.75
N SER A 478 12.70 3.48 2.41
CA SER A 478 12.51 2.93 1.06
C SER A 478 11.06 2.87 0.63
N LYS A 479 10.14 2.49 1.54
CA LYS A 479 8.70 2.50 1.26
C LYS A 479 8.18 3.89 0.95
N THR A 480 8.61 4.90 1.70
CA THR A 480 8.22 6.30 1.41
C THR A 480 8.75 6.77 0.06
N LEU A 481 10.02 6.47 -0.24
CA LEU A 481 10.61 6.79 -1.55
C LEU A 481 9.90 6.08 -2.71
N ALA A 482 9.45 4.84 -2.50
CA ALA A 482 8.70 4.09 -3.50
C ALA A 482 7.37 4.78 -3.84
N ILE A 483 6.65 5.28 -2.82
CA ILE A 483 5.41 6.05 -2.98
C ILE A 483 5.70 7.36 -3.74
N GLU A 484 6.64 8.18 -3.26
CA GLU A 484 6.96 9.47 -3.87
C GLU A 484 7.55 9.37 -5.28
N GLY A 485 8.23 8.26 -5.58
CA GLY A 485 8.89 8.01 -6.86
C GLY A 485 7.99 7.48 -7.97
N ALA A 486 6.84 6.88 -7.62
CA ALA A 486 6.00 6.11 -8.53
C ALA A 486 5.59 6.91 -9.78
N ARG A 487 5.09 8.14 -9.59
CA ARG A 487 4.64 9.03 -10.69
C ARG A 487 5.76 9.46 -11.66
N ASN A 488 7.02 9.28 -11.27
CA ASN A 488 8.20 9.69 -12.04
C ASN A 488 9.02 8.49 -12.55
N ASN A 489 8.46 7.27 -12.52
CA ASN A 489 9.15 6.02 -12.88
C ASN A 489 10.47 5.86 -12.09
N ILE A 490 10.45 6.26 -10.82
CA ILE A 490 11.51 5.99 -9.85
C ILE A 490 11.03 4.84 -8.99
N LYS A 491 11.66 3.68 -9.13
CA LYS A 491 11.31 2.48 -8.36
C LYS A 491 12.36 2.22 -7.29
N VAL A 492 11.92 1.93 -6.08
CA VAL A 492 12.78 1.72 -4.90
C VAL A 492 12.42 0.40 -4.25
N ASN A 493 13.34 -0.56 -4.24
CA ASN A 493 13.12 -1.87 -3.62
C ASN A 493 14.21 -2.18 -2.58
N VAL A 494 13.93 -3.12 -1.69
CA VAL A 494 14.82 -3.47 -0.57
C VAL A 494 15.21 -4.94 -0.65
N VAL A 495 16.51 -5.21 -0.46
CA VAL A 495 17.02 -6.60 -0.42
C VAL A 495 17.77 -6.84 0.89
N ALA A 496 17.42 -7.92 1.57
CA ALA A 496 18.12 -8.48 2.73
C ALA A 496 18.92 -9.71 2.28
N PRO A 497 20.21 -9.56 1.95
CA PRO A 497 21.03 -10.64 1.44
C PRO A 497 21.52 -11.58 2.55
N HIS A 498 21.60 -12.87 2.24
CA HIS A 498 22.36 -13.86 2.99
C HIS A 498 23.50 -14.39 2.11
N ALA A 499 24.70 -13.88 2.35
CA ALA A 499 25.87 -14.18 1.54
C ALA A 499 27.18 -14.05 2.35
N GLU A 500 28.22 -14.71 1.88
CA GLU A 500 29.59 -14.59 2.37
C GLU A 500 30.15 -13.21 2.04
N THR A 501 30.65 -12.53 3.07
CA THR A 501 31.18 -11.17 2.98
C THR A 501 32.37 -11.04 3.92
N ALA A 502 33.22 -10.02 3.71
CA ALA A 502 34.24 -9.66 4.68
C ALA A 502 33.69 -9.41 6.10
N MET A 503 32.40 -9.04 6.23
CA MET A 503 31.70 -8.81 7.51
C MET A 503 31.12 -10.10 8.14
N THR A 504 30.87 -11.15 7.35
CA THR A 504 30.23 -12.40 7.81
C THR A 504 31.19 -13.59 7.86
N LEU A 505 32.43 -13.44 7.37
CA LEU A 505 33.48 -14.48 7.38
C LEU A 505 33.78 -15.07 8.77
N THR A 506 33.64 -14.27 9.84
CA THR A 506 33.86 -14.74 11.22
C THR A 506 32.62 -15.39 11.85
N ILE A 507 31.48 -15.33 11.17
CA ILE A 507 30.18 -15.84 11.63
C ILE A 507 29.90 -17.23 11.03
N PHE A 508 30.29 -17.45 9.77
CA PHE A 508 30.13 -18.74 9.10
C PHE A 508 31.03 -19.82 9.68
N ARG A 509 30.52 -21.05 9.75
CA ARG A 509 31.33 -22.23 10.11
C ARG A 509 32.25 -22.56 8.94
N GLU A 510 33.35 -23.27 9.21
CA GLU A 510 34.27 -23.72 8.15
C GLU A 510 33.56 -24.54 7.05
N GLU A 511 32.54 -25.31 7.44
CA GLU A 511 31.69 -26.12 6.55
C GLU A 511 30.76 -25.29 5.63
N ASP A 512 30.47 -24.04 5.98
CA ASP A 512 29.58 -23.16 5.23
C ASP A 512 30.32 -22.31 4.17
N LYS A 513 31.66 -22.30 4.19
CA LYS A 513 32.47 -21.46 3.29
C LYS A 513 32.34 -21.89 1.82
N GLY A 514 32.21 -20.92 0.94
CA GLY A 514 32.00 -21.09 -0.49
C GLY A 514 30.58 -21.49 -0.89
N ILE A 515 29.64 -21.58 0.06
CA ILE A 515 28.25 -21.97 -0.23
C ILE A 515 27.40 -20.76 -0.60
N PHE A 516 27.53 -19.65 0.15
CA PHE A 516 26.66 -18.48 -0.01
C PHE A 516 27.33 -17.39 -0.84
N HIS A 517 27.64 -17.72 -2.09
CA HIS A 517 28.36 -16.82 -2.96
C HIS A 517 27.49 -15.61 -3.39
N PRO A 518 28.06 -14.39 -3.52
CA PRO A 518 27.31 -13.18 -3.90
C PRO A 518 26.54 -13.23 -5.23
N ASP A 519 26.95 -14.12 -6.13
CA ASP A 519 26.26 -14.40 -7.40
C ASP A 519 24.87 -15.03 -7.21
N GLN A 520 24.53 -15.46 -6.00
CA GLN A 520 23.20 -15.95 -5.65
C GLN A 520 22.25 -14.83 -5.19
N VAL A 521 22.73 -13.58 -5.16
CA VAL A 521 21.95 -12.38 -4.84
C VAL A 521 21.98 -11.38 -6.01
N ALA A 522 23.13 -11.23 -6.67
CA ALA A 522 23.32 -10.25 -7.74
C ALA A 522 22.28 -10.31 -8.88
N PRO A 523 21.78 -11.48 -9.34
CA PRO A 523 20.72 -11.56 -10.34
C PRO A 523 19.45 -10.78 -9.96
N LEU A 524 19.03 -10.85 -8.69
CA LEU A 524 17.89 -10.09 -8.19
C LEU A 524 18.17 -8.58 -8.25
N LEU A 525 19.36 -8.15 -7.82
CA LEU A 525 19.72 -6.73 -7.83
C LEU A 525 19.71 -6.14 -9.24
N VAL A 526 20.23 -6.89 -10.21
CA VAL A 526 20.22 -6.50 -11.63
C VAL A 526 18.78 -6.43 -12.15
N PHE A 527 17.95 -7.43 -11.88
CA PHE A 527 16.55 -7.43 -12.31
C PHE A 527 15.76 -6.25 -11.71
N LEU A 528 15.89 -6.01 -10.39
CA LEU A 528 15.27 -4.88 -9.70
C LEU A 528 15.75 -3.51 -10.23
N SER A 529 16.89 -3.48 -10.91
CA SER A 529 17.47 -2.28 -11.53
C SER A 529 17.18 -2.14 -13.02
N SER A 530 16.42 -3.07 -13.59
CA SER A 530 16.07 -3.07 -15.01
C SER A 530 14.81 -2.23 -15.28
N GLU A 531 14.56 -1.94 -16.56
CA GLU A 531 13.30 -1.29 -16.97
C GLU A 531 12.09 -2.21 -16.78
N GLN A 532 12.31 -3.53 -16.83
CA GLN A 532 11.28 -4.56 -16.78
C GLN A 532 10.77 -4.87 -15.36
N VAL A 533 11.40 -4.34 -14.30
CA VAL A 533 10.94 -4.60 -12.93
C VAL A 533 9.50 -4.11 -12.76
N PRO A 534 8.54 -4.96 -12.37
CA PRO A 534 7.14 -4.55 -12.27
C PRO A 534 6.86 -3.80 -10.96
N VAL A 535 7.61 -4.09 -9.89
CA VAL A 535 7.30 -3.65 -8.52
C VAL A 535 8.17 -2.51 -8.01
N THR A 536 7.67 -1.84 -6.97
CA THR A 536 8.38 -0.84 -6.14
C THR A 536 7.89 -0.99 -4.70
N GLY A 537 8.71 -0.63 -3.72
CA GLY A 537 8.37 -0.70 -2.29
C GLY A 537 8.52 -2.09 -1.66
N GLU A 538 8.96 -3.09 -2.43
CA GLU A 538 9.00 -4.48 -2.00
C GLU A 538 10.26 -4.83 -1.19
N LEU A 539 10.11 -5.81 -0.29
CA LEU A 539 11.18 -6.37 0.53
C LEU A 539 11.46 -7.81 0.13
N PHE A 540 12.70 -8.08 -0.27
CA PHE A 540 13.15 -9.42 -0.64
C PHE A 540 14.23 -9.94 0.31
N GLU A 541 14.18 -11.24 0.59
CA GLU A 541 15.30 -11.98 1.18
C GLU A 541 15.89 -12.90 0.11
N ALA A 542 17.21 -12.93 0.00
CA ALA A 542 17.89 -13.65 -1.09
C ALA A 542 19.22 -14.25 -0.64
N GLY A 543 19.51 -15.47 -1.08
CA GLY A 543 20.76 -16.18 -0.81
C GLY A 543 20.61 -17.68 -1.02
N GLY A 544 21.71 -18.41 -1.21
CA GLY A 544 21.66 -19.87 -1.28
C GLY A 544 20.96 -20.46 -2.52
N GLY A 545 20.70 -19.65 -3.56
CA GLY A 545 19.81 -20.05 -4.65
C GLY A 545 18.31 -19.90 -4.33
N TRP A 546 17.93 -19.22 -3.25
CA TRP A 546 16.55 -18.93 -2.91
C TRP A 546 16.28 -17.42 -2.92
N ILE A 547 15.10 -17.04 -3.41
CA ILE A 547 14.57 -15.67 -3.30
C ILE A 547 13.12 -15.74 -2.79
N GLY A 548 12.81 -14.98 -1.75
CA GLY A 548 11.44 -14.79 -1.26
C GLY A 548 11.10 -13.32 -1.04
N ASN A 549 9.80 -13.05 -0.95
CA ASN A 549 9.25 -11.73 -0.62
C ASN A 549 8.71 -11.73 0.81
N THR A 550 8.86 -10.62 1.52
CA THR A 550 8.42 -10.49 2.91
C THR A 550 7.47 -9.30 3.05
N ARG A 551 6.28 -9.56 3.61
CA ARG A 551 5.20 -8.57 3.82
C ARG A 551 4.68 -8.57 5.25
N TRP A 552 3.80 -7.62 5.55
CA TRP A 552 3.05 -7.62 6.79
C TRP A 552 1.85 -8.58 6.73
N GLN A 553 1.60 -9.28 7.84
CA GLN A 553 0.39 -10.04 8.11
C GLN A 553 -0.19 -9.55 9.42
N ARG A 554 -1.47 -9.17 9.42
CA ARG A 554 -2.19 -8.68 10.59
C ARG A 554 -3.20 -9.72 11.06
N ALA A 555 -3.28 -9.89 12.38
CA ALA A 555 -4.30 -10.70 13.04
C ALA A 555 -5.69 -10.11 12.80
N LYS A 556 -6.73 -10.90 13.05
CA LYS A 556 -8.12 -10.39 12.98
C LYS A 556 -8.37 -9.26 13.98
N GLY A 557 -7.71 -9.32 15.13
CA GLY A 557 -7.83 -8.36 16.21
C GLY A 557 -9.03 -8.60 17.13
N ALA A 558 -9.13 -7.72 18.12
CA ALA A 558 -10.31 -7.56 18.98
C ALA A 558 -10.73 -6.10 18.99
N VAL A 559 -12.04 -5.87 19.07
CA VAL A 559 -12.66 -4.54 19.04
C VAL A 559 -13.46 -4.35 20.32
N SER A 560 -13.32 -3.19 20.95
CA SER A 560 -14.25 -2.73 21.97
C SER A 560 -14.97 -1.47 21.50
N HIS A 561 -16.30 -1.50 21.62
CA HIS A 561 -17.18 -0.36 21.34
C HIS A 561 -17.53 0.43 22.61
N GLU A 562 -16.98 0.06 23.77
CA GLU A 562 -17.18 0.80 25.02
C GLU A 562 -16.47 2.15 24.97
N ASP A 563 -17.09 3.21 25.48
CA ASP A 563 -16.50 4.55 25.54
C ASP A 563 -15.17 4.56 26.32
N HIS A 564 -15.14 3.90 27.48
CA HIS A 564 -13.93 3.73 28.29
C HIS A 564 -13.42 2.29 28.18
N ILE A 565 -12.30 2.08 27.48
CA ILE A 565 -11.71 0.76 27.35
C ILE A 565 -10.67 0.56 28.45
N SER A 566 -10.75 -0.57 29.16
CA SER A 566 -9.84 -0.91 30.25
C SER A 566 -8.65 -1.75 29.77
N ALA A 567 -7.55 -1.75 30.53
CA ALA A 567 -6.41 -2.64 30.22
C ALA A 567 -6.76 -4.13 30.40
N GLU A 568 -7.78 -4.41 31.23
CA GLU A 568 -8.36 -5.72 31.46
C GLU A 568 -9.06 -6.24 30.20
N PHE A 569 -9.70 -5.38 29.40
CA PHE A 569 -10.25 -5.77 28.10
C PHE A 569 -9.15 -6.38 27.22
N VAL A 570 -7.99 -5.74 27.12
CA VAL A 570 -6.85 -6.25 26.34
C VAL A 570 -6.34 -7.57 26.92
N ARG A 571 -6.20 -7.68 28.25
CA ARG A 571 -5.82 -8.94 28.92
C ARG A 571 -6.77 -10.08 28.56
N ASP A 572 -8.07 -9.81 28.68
CA ASP A 572 -9.12 -10.83 28.57
C ASP A 572 -9.38 -11.22 27.10
N ASN A 573 -8.97 -10.39 26.14
CA ASN A 573 -9.10 -10.63 24.70
C ASN A 573 -7.76 -10.86 23.98
N ILE A 574 -6.67 -11.08 24.72
CA ILE A 574 -5.34 -11.16 24.11
C ILE A 574 -5.24 -12.28 23.06
N GLU A 575 -5.93 -13.40 23.28
CA GLU A 575 -5.98 -14.51 22.32
C GLU A 575 -6.59 -14.08 20.98
N GLY A 576 -7.62 -13.22 21.00
CA GLY A 576 -8.23 -12.67 19.78
C GLY A 576 -7.35 -11.63 19.10
N ILE A 577 -6.66 -10.80 19.88
CA ILE A 577 -5.69 -9.79 19.40
C ILE A 577 -4.52 -10.46 18.67
N THR A 578 -4.13 -11.67 19.08
CA THR A 578 -3.03 -12.45 18.49
C THR A 578 -3.51 -13.62 17.61
N ASP A 579 -4.78 -13.63 17.19
CA ASP A 579 -5.35 -14.68 16.34
C ASP A 579 -5.17 -14.39 14.84
N PHE A 580 -4.34 -15.21 14.19
CA PHE A 580 -4.06 -15.16 12.76
C PHE A 580 -4.84 -16.18 11.92
N SER A 581 -5.85 -16.85 12.48
CA SER A 581 -6.71 -17.79 11.74
C SER A 581 -7.44 -17.13 10.57
N LYS A 582 -7.84 -15.87 10.73
CA LYS A 582 -8.28 -14.95 9.66
C LYS A 582 -7.33 -13.76 9.64
N ALA A 583 -6.39 -13.76 8.69
CA ALA A 583 -5.36 -12.73 8.61
C ALA A 583 -5.59 -11.77 7.45
N PHE A 584 -5.14 -10.53 7.62
CA PHE A 584 -5.20 -9.45 6.64
C PHE A 584 -3.77 -9.03 6.23
N TYR A 585 -3.61 -8.39 5.06
CA TYR A 585 -2.30 -8.10 4.47
C TYR A 585 -2.16 -6.65 3.99
N PRO A 586 -2.38 -5.65 4.88
CA PRO A 586 -2.36 -4.25 4.49
C PRO A 586 -1.03 -3.86 3.84
N LYS A 587 -1.10 -3.23 2.68
CA LYS A 587 0.06 -2.80 1.89
C LYS A 587 0.44 -1.35 2.17
N ASN A 588 -0.55 -0.50 2.43
CA ASN A 588 -0.38 0.93 2.68
C ASN A 588 -1.16 1.40 3.93
N THR A 589 -0.97 2.66 4.31
CA THR A 589 -1.65 3.26 5.47
C THR A 589 -3.16 3.35 5.31
N THR A 590 -3.63 3.57 4.08
CA THR A 590 -5.06 3.69 3.74
C THR A 590 -5.77 2.36 3.93
N GLU A 591 -5.30 1.29 3.30
CA GLU A 591 -5.83 -0.08 3.44
C GLU A 591 -5.83 -0.54 4.90
N SER A 592 -4.75 -0.27 5.65
CA SER A 592 -4.71 -0.57 7.09
C SER A 592 -5.81 0.16 7.85
N SER A 593 -6.01 1.45 7.55
CA SER A 593 -7.03 2.29 8.19
C SER A 593 -8.43 1.79 7.86
N MET A 594 -8.75 1.57 6.59
CA MET A 594 -10.06 1.06 6.14
C MET A 594 -10.43 -0.25 6.82
N LEU A 595 -9.51 -1.23 6.84
CA LEU A 595 -9.74 -2.49 7.52
C LEU A 595 -9.95 -2.34 9.04
N ILE A 596 -9.42 -1.29 9.67
CA ILE A 596 -9.70 -0.99 11.08
C ILE A 596 -11.09 -0.37 11.23
N LEU A 597 -11.51 0.49 10.31
CA LEU A 597 -12.85 1.10 10.32
C LEU A 597 -13.93 0.04 10.22
N SER A 598 -13.81 -0.84 9.23
CA SER A 598 -14.70 -2.00 9.07
C SER A 598 -14.85 -2.79 10.37
N ALA A 599 -13.74 -3.04 11.06
CA ALA A 599 -13.79 -3.75 12.32
C ALA A 599 -14.49 -2.96 13.46
N VAL A 600 -14.33 -1.63 13.51
CA VAL A 600 -14.83 -0.77 14.60
C VAL A 600 -16.30 -0.37 14.42
N ASP A 601 -16.81 -0.34 13.20
CA ASP A 601 -18.19 0.03 12.89
C ASP A 601 -18.82 -0.97 11.89
N PRO A 602 -19.22 -2.17 12.34
CA PRO A 602 -19.72 -3.23 11.46
C PRO A 602 -21.11 -2.94 10.85
N ASP A 603 -21.81 -1.88 11.28
CA ASP A 603 -23.05 -1.39 10.65
C ASP A 603 -22.77 -0.35 9.54
N ASP A 604 -21.51 0.04 9.35
CA ASP A 604 -20.97 0.91 8.29
C ASP A 604 -20.24 0.07 7.20
N ASP A 605 -20.45 -1.26 7.20
CA ASP A 605 -19.51 -2.27 6.70
C ASP A 605 -20.01 -3.07 5.48
N ASP A 606 -20.84 -2.46 4.62
CA ASP A 606 -21.23 -3.05 3.33
C ASP A 606 -20.82 -2.21 2.11
N ASP A 607 -19.90 -1.26 2.31
CA ASP A 607 -19.28 -0.45 1.26
C ASP A 607 -17.77 -0.40 1.55
N ASP A 608 -16.93 -0.82 0.58
CA ASP A 608 -15.49 -0.57 0.45
C ASP A 608 -14.64 -1.83 0.20
N ASP A 609 -14.84 -2.44 -0.98
CA ASP A 609 -13.83 -3.25 -1.67
C ASP A 609 -13.77 -2.76 -3.14
N GLU A 610 -13.32 -1.52 -3.37
CA GLU A 610 -12.79 -1.09 -4.67
C GLU A 610 -11.53 -0.23 -4.50
N ASP A 611 -10.57 -0.48 -5.39
CA ASP A 611 -9.23 0.07 -5.41
C ASP A 611 -9.21 1.61 -5.42
N GLU A 612 -8.67 2.25 -4.37
CA GLU A 612 -8.42 3.70 -4.36
C GLU A 612 -6.95 4.01 -4.71
N ASP A 613 -6.79 4.58 -5.90
CA ASP A 613 -5.61 5.31 -6.35
C ASP A 613 -5.42 6.59 -5.49
N ASP A 614 -4.19 6.78 -5.00
CA ASP A 614 -3.71 7.95 -4.25
C ASP A 614 -3.96 9.27 -5.00
N ASP A 615 -4.68 10.22 -4.41
CA ASP A 615 -4.50 11.66 -4.64
C ASP A 615 -4.86 12.46 -3.37
N ASP A 616 -3.84 13.08 -2.76
CA ASP A 616 -3.96 14.04 -1.66
C ASP A 616 -3.39 15.37 -2.19
N ASP A 617 -4.26 16.24 -2.71
CA ASP A 617 -3.92 17.61 -3.11
C ASP A 617 -4.11 18.59 -1.92
N ASP A 618 -3.14 19.50 -1.76
CA ASP A 618 -3.33 20.83 -1.20
C ASP A 618 -2.94 21.83 -2.32
N GLU A 619 -3.98 22.45 -2.90
CA GLU A 619 -4.05 23.75 -3.60
C GLU A 619 -2.92 24.16 -4.56
N ASP A 620 -3.13 23.92 -5.85
CA ASP A 620 -3.03 24.95 -6.90
C ASP A 620 -3.92 24.50 -8.09
N ASP A 621 -4.83 25.37 -8.54
CA ASP A 621 -5.85 25.12 -9.58
C ASP A 621 -5.28 24.61 -10.93
N GLU A 622 -5.17 23.29 -11.14
CA GLU A 622 -5.12 22.69 -12.50
C GLU A 622 -5.84 21.33 -12.54
N GLU A 623 -6.87 21.23 -13.40
CA GLU A 623 -7.74 20.08 -13.69
C GLU A 623 -7.14 18.66 -13.46
N GLU A 624 -7.62 17.97 -12.43
CA GLU A 624 -7.39 16.53 -12.18
C GLU A 624 -7.70 15.70 -13.45
N LYS A 625 -6.75 14.86 -13.87
CA LYS A 625 -6.85 14.12 -15.16
C LYS A 625 -7.50 12.75 -14.95
N ASN A 626 -8.66 12.52 -15.58
CA ASN A 626 -9.33 11.22 -15.63
C ASN A 626 -8.38 10.07 -16.09
N PRO A 627 -8.46 8.87 -15.49
CA PRO A 627 -7.58 7.74 -15.81
C PRO A 627 -7.76 7.28 -17.27
N VAL A 628 -6.69 6.74 -17.85
CA VAL A 628 -6.68 6.14 -19.19
C VAL A 628 -6.93 4.64 -19.05
N VAL A 629 -8.06 4.16 -19.57
CA VAL A 629 -8.45 2.75 -19.58
C VAL A 629 -8.02 2.11 -20.90
N HIS A 630 -7.15 1.12 -20.86
CA HIS A 630 -6.82 0.30 -22.03
C HIS A 630 -7.77 -0.89 -22.09
N TYR A 631 -8.52 -1.02 -23.19
CA TYR A 631 -9.25 -2.25 -23.50
C TYR A 631 -8.66 -2.91 -24.73
N THR A 632 -8.72 -4.24 -24.75
CA THR A 632 -8.21 -5.12 -25.80
C THR A 632 -9.34 -5.98 -26.37
N ASP A 633 -9.01 -6.81 -27.35
CA ASP A 633 -9.93 -7.81 -27.92
C ASP A 633 -10.49 -8.76 -26.83
N ARG A 634 -9.70 -9.07 -25.79
CA ARG A 634 -10.16 -9.87 -24.65
C ARG A 634 -11.37 -9.24 -23.96
N ASP A 635 -11.32 -7.93 -23.71
CA ASP A 635 -12.38 -7.20 -23.00
C ASP A 635 -13.63 -7.09 -23.88
N VAL A 636 -13.43 -6.90 -25.19
CA VAL A 636 -14.49 -6.92 -26.19
C VAL A 636 -15.18 -8.28 -26.24
N ILE A 637 -14.43 -9.39 -26.31
CA ILE A 637 -14.99 -10.75 -26.33
C ILE A 637 -15.74 -11.02 -25.03
N LEU A 638 -15.17 -10.68 -23.87
CA LEU A 638 -15.82 -10.86 -22.57
C LEU A 638 -17.16 -10.13 -22.51
N TYR A 639 -17.20 -8.86 -22.91
CA TYR A 639 -18.43 -8.08 -22.95
C TYR A 639 -19.45 -8.65 -23.95
N ASN A 640 -18.99 -9.05 -25.14
CA ASN A 640 -19.85 -9.61 -26.15
C ASN A 640 -20.50 -10.94 -25.69
N LEU A 641 -19.73 -11.83 -25.05
CA LEU A 641 -20.23 -13.06 -24.43
C LEU A 641 -21.21 -12.75 -23.29
N ALA A 642 -20.92 -11.74 -22.48
CA ALA A 642 -21.84 -11.27 -21.44
C ALA A 642 -23.18 -10.82 -22.03
N LEU A 643 -23.18 -10.25 -23.24
CA LEU A 643 -24.40 -9.90 -23.99
C LEU A 643 -24.96 -11.03 -24.85
N GLY A 644 -24.60 -12.28 -24.55
CA GLY A 644 -25.20 -13.47 -25.16
C GLY A 644 -24.67 -13.79 -26.56
N ALA A 645 -23.54 -13.21 -26.98
CA ALA A 645 -22.80 -13.77 -28.10
C ALA A 645 -22.39 -15.21 -27.80
N THR A 646 -22.42 -16.04 -28.82
CA THR A 646 -22.08 -17.46 -28.72
C THR A 646 -20.86 -17.79 -29.56
N ALA A 647 -20.23 -18.94 -29.31
CA ALA A 647 -19.11 -19.43 -30.11
C ALA A 647 -19.42 -19.62 -31.61
N LYS A 648 -20.68 -19.50 -32.04
CA LYS A 648 -21.10 -19.54 -33.45
C LYS A 648 -21.10 -18.16 -34.11
N GLU A 649 -20.96 -17.10 -33.33
CA GLU A 649 -20.99 -15.71 -33.79
C GLU A 649 -19.57 -15.14 -33.73
N LEU A 650 -18.69 -15.67 -34.59
CA LEU A 650 -17.25 -15.38 -34.57
C LEU A 650 -16.93 -13.89 -34.66
N LYS A 651 -17.74 -13.11 -35.42
CA LYS A 651 -17.69 -11.65 -35.46
C LYS A 651 -17.77 -10.97 -34.08
N TYR A 652 -18.19 -11.67 -33.03
CA TYR A 652 -18.23 -11.18 -31.65
C TYR A 652 -17.27 -11.89 -30.70
N THR A 653 -16.80 -13.09 -31.04
CA THR A 653 -16.08 -13.98 -30.10
C THR A 653 -14.71 -14.43 -30.57
N TYR A 654 -14.27 -13.99 -31.76
CA TYR A 654 -12.97 -14.37 -32.32
C TYR A 654 -12.30 -13.16 -32.96
N GLU A 655 -11.17 -12.77 -32.38
CA GLU A 655 -10.38 -11.59 -32.70
C GLU A 655 -9.79 -11.62 -34.12
N ASN A 656 -9.61 -12.80 -34.73
CA ASN A 656 -9.15 -12.93 -36.11
C ASN A 656 -10.27 -13.15 -37.14
N ASP A 657 -11.54 -13.09 -36.72
CA ASP A 657 -12.65 -13.01 -37.68
C ASP A 657 -12.54 -11.69 -38.47
N SER A 658 -12.77 -11.74 -39.78
CA SER A 658 -12.63 -10.53 -40.61
C SER A 658 -13.60 -9.42 -40.23
N ASP A 659 -14.69 -9.78 -39.55
CA ASP A 659 -15.78 -8.89 -39.15
C ASP A 659 -15.84 -8.74 -37.62
N PHE A 660 -14.75 -9.03 -36.90
CA PHE A 660 -14.67 -8.88 -35.45
C PHE A 660 -15.04 -7.47 -35.01
N GLN A 661 -16.05 -7.35 -34.15
CA GLN A 661 -16.66 -6.07 -33.83
C GLN A 661 -17.14 -5.98 -32.37
N VAL A 662 -17.20 -4.75 -31.89
CA VAL A 662 -17.68 -4.40 -30.55
C VAL A 662 -19.19 -4.17 -30.58
N ILE A 663 -19.94 -4.79 -29.66
CA ILE A 663 -21.37 -4.45 -29.50
C ILE A 663 -21.46 -2.99 -28.99
N PRO A 664 -22.19 -2.08 -29.68
CA PRO A 664 -22.14 -0.64 -29.42
C PRO A 664 -22.45 -0.17 -28.00
N THR A 665 -23.22 -0.95 -27.23
CA THR A 665 -23.48 -0.63 -25.83
C THR A 665 -22.23 -0.66 -24.97
N PHE A 666 -21.10 -1.22 -25.43
CA PHE A 666 -19.79 -1.16 -24.76
C PHE A 666 -19.39 0.27 -24.35
N GLY A 667 -19.83 1.29 -25.09
CA GLY A 667 -19.53 2.70 -24.81
C GLY A 667 -19.96 3.23 -23.44
N HIS A 668 -20.80 2.51 -22.68
CA HIS A 668 -21.17 2.87 -21.31
C HIS A 668 -20.17 2.41 -20.24
N LEU A 669 -19.34 1.39 -20.52
CA LEU A 669 -18.42 0.81 -19.54
C LEU A 669 -17.53 1.86 -18.84
N PRO A 670 -17.00 2.90 -19.51
CA PRO A 670 -16.25 3.93 -18.81
C PRO A 670 -17.03 4.64 -17.68
N THR A 671 -18.36 4.74 -17.75
CA THR A 671 -19.18 5.32 -16.68
C THR A 671 -19.11 4.51 -15.38
N PHE A 672 -18.91 3.20 -15.47
CA PHE A 672 -18.86 2.30 -14.31
C PHE A 672 -17.43 1.96 -13.90
N ASN A 673 -16.48 1.89 -14.84
CA ASN A 673 -15.09 1.45 -14.57
C ASN A 673 -14.14 2.56 -14.12
N SER A 674 -14.64 3.78 -13.88
CA SER A 674 -13.80 4.93 -13.55
C SER A 674 -13.93 5.41 -12.10
N GLY A 675 -14.87 4.87 -11.30
CA GLY A 675 -15.12 5.26 -9.90
C GLY A 675 -15.59 6.72 -9.68
N ARG A 676 -15.34 7.63 -10.63
CA ARG A 676 -15.50 9.09 -10.49
C ARG A 676 -16.94 9.60 -10.65
N GLY A 677 -17.89 8.73 -11.00
CA GLY A 677 -19.31 9.11 -11.13
C GLY A 677 -19.92 9.58 -9.81
N ALA A 678 -19.54 8.95 -8.69
CA ALA A 678 -20.03 9.26 -7.34
C ALA A 678 -19.39 10.54 -6.76
N LEU A 679 -18.10 10.76 -7.03
CA LEU A 679 -17.35 11.96 -6.61
C LEU A 679 -17.94 13.27 -7.18
N ALA A 680 -18.55 13.20 -8.37
CA ALA A 680 -19.22 14.35 -8.98
C ALA A 680 -20.60 14.66 -8.36
N PHE A 681 -21.27 13.72 -7.69
CA PHE A 681 -22.60 13.98 -7.12
C PHE A 681 -22.53 14.61 -5.73
N SER A 682 -21.53 14.28 -4.92
CA SER A 682 -21.31 14.92 -3.61
C SER A 682 -21.01 16.43 -3.73
N THR A 683 -20.39 16.86 -4.83
CA THR A 683 -20.14 18.29 -5.11
C THR A 683 -21.40 19.02 -5.59
N LEU A 684 -22.38 18.30 -6.16
CA LEU A 684 -23.63 18.86 -6.69
C LEU A 684 -24.80 18.77 -5.71
N LEU A 685 -24.76 17.81 -4.78
CA LEU A 685 -25.89 17.41 -3.95
C LEU A 685 -25.49 17.35 -2.47
N LYS A 686 -26.32 17.96 -1.61
CA LYS A 686 -26.29 17.79 -0.16
C LYS A 686 -26.99 16.49 0.24
N ASN A 687 -26.49 15.83 1.28
CA ASN A 687 -27.00 14.56 1.79
C ASN A 687 -27.06 13.46 0.71
N PHE A 688 -26.15 13.52 -0.27
CA PHE A 688 -26.02 12.46 -1.26
C PHE A 688 -25.66 11.15 -0.56
N ASN A 689 -26.40 10.09 -0.89
CA ASN A 689 -26.09 8.75 -0.49
C ASN A 689 -26.25 7.85 -1.74
N PRO A 690 -25.20 7.11 -2.15
CA PRO A 690 -25.22 6.29 -3.36
C PRO A 690 -26.27 5.18 -3.31
N MET A 691 -26.66 4.65 -2.13
CA MET A 691 -27.71 3.63 -1.98
C MET A 691 -29.11 4.12 -2.38
N TYR A 692 -29.30 5.44 -2.46
CA TYR A 692 -30.55 6.04 -2.91
C TYR A 692 -30.58 6.41 -4.39
N LEU A 693 -29.49 6.16 -5.11
CA LEU A 693 -29.34 6.41 -6.53
C LEU A 693 -30.00 5.31 -7.35
N LEU A 694 -30.95 5.71 -8.21
CA LEU A 694 -31.55 4.83 -9.20
C LEU A 694 -31.13 5.28 -10.60
N HIS A 695 -30.52 4.38 -11.36
CA HIS A 695 -30.19 4.63 -12.75
C HIS A 695 -31.45 4.55 -13.62
N GLY A 696 -31.92 5.69 -14.12
CA GLY A 696 -33.25 5.81 -14.74
C GLY A 696 -33.23 5.74 -16.27
N GLU A 697 -32.36 6.52 -16.91
CA GLU A 697 -32.24 6.56 -18.37
C GLU A 697 -30.76 6.58 -18.79
N HIS A 698 -30.46 5.99 -19.94
CA HIS A 698 -29.12 6.02 -20.52
C HIS A 698 -29.21 6.29 -22.02
N TYR A 699 -28.33 7.15 -22.51
CA TYR A 699 -28.15 7.45 -23.93
C TYR A 699 -26.66 7.30 -24.30
N ILE A 700 -26.40 6.70 -25.46
CA ILE A 700 -25.07 6.45 -26.01
C ILE A 700 -25.07 6.90 -27.47
N LYS A 701 -24.03 7.63 -27.87
CA LYS A 701 -23.72 7.96 -29.25
C LYS A 701 -22.35 7.44 -29.64
N ILE A 702 -22.30 6.72 -30.74
CA ILE A 702 -21.08 6.19 -31.34
C ILE A 702 -20.48 7.28 -32.22
N ALA A 703 -19.41 7.91 -31.73
CA ALA A 703 -18.73 9.00 -32.44
C ALA A 703 -17.72 8.47 -33.47
N LYS A 704 -17.18 7.26 -33.25
CA LYS A 704 -16.30 6.56 -34.20
C LYS A 704 -16.88 5.19 -34.55
N TYR A 705 -17.04 4.93 -35.85
CA TYR A 705 -17.44 3.63 -36.39
C TYR A 705 -16.49 3.19 -37.53
N PRO A 706 -16.07 1.92 -37.61
CA PRO A 706 -16.28 0.88 -36.59
C PRO A 706 -15.64 1.27 -35.26
N ILE A 707 -16.21 0.74 -34.17
CA ILE A 707 -15.63 0.94 -32.83
C ILE A 707 -14.30 0.18 -32.81
N PRO A 708 -13.19 0.80 -32.37
CA PRO A 708 -11.92 0.09 -32.26
C PRO A 708 -12.08 -1.14 -31.37
N THR A 709 -11.45 -2.25 -31.73
CA THR A 709 -11.42 -3.47 -30.92
C THR A 709 -10.33 -3.43 -29.83
N GLU A 710 -9.49 -2.40 -29.89
CA GLU A 710 -8.50 -2.04 -28.88
C GLU A 710 -8.35 -0.51 -28.88
N ALA A 711 -8.32 0.12 -27.71
CA ALA A 711 -7.96 1.53 -27.57
C ALA A 711 -7.51 1.89 -26.16
N PHE A 712 -6.73 2.97 -26.05
CA PHE A 712 -6.43 3.63 -24.78
C PHE A 712 -7.42 4.75 -24.60
N MET A 713 -8.43 4.56 -23.77
CA MET A 713 -9.58 5.44 -23.68
C MET A 713 -9.54 6.29 -22.42
N LYS A 714 -9.63 7.62 -22.57
CA LYS A 714 -9.85 8.55 -21.47
C LYS A 714 -11.27 9.09 -21.53
N SER A 715 -11.97 9.11 -20.39
CA SER A 715 -13.35 9.61 -20.31
C SER A 715 -13.45 10.85 -19.43
N GLU A 716 -14.11 11.88 -19.92
CA GLU A 716 -14.40 13.13 -19.20
C GLU A 716 -15.86 13.15 -18.76
N PHE A 717 -16.13 13.45 -17.50
CA PHE A 717 -17.48 13.53 -16.93
C PHE A 717 -17.84 14.96 -16.59
N TYR A 718 -19.08 15.36 -16.87
CA TYR A 718 -19.56 16.70 -16.58
C TYR A 718 -21.07 16.70 -16.26
N PRO A 719 -21.54 17.57 -15.35
CA PRO A 719 -22.98 17.73 -15.14
C PRO A 719 -23.61 18.35 -16.38
N ILE A 720 -24.76 17.82 -16.80
CA ILE A 720 -25.61 18.43 -17.84
C ILE A 720 -26.78 19.15 -17.19
N GLN A 721 -27.42 18.53 -16.21
CA GLN A 721 -28.60 19.09 -15.56
C GLN A 721 -28.80 18.52 -14.16
N VAL A 722 -29.16 19.37 -13.20
CA VAL A 722 -29.64 18.99 -11.86
C VAL A 722 -31.04 19.56 -11.71
N ASN A 723 -32.01 18.75 -11.28
CA ASN A 723 -33.39 19.19 -11.02
C ASN A 723 -33.87 18.66 -9.67
N GLN A 724 -34.15 19.55 -8.73
CA GLN A 724 -34.79 19.20 -7.46
C GLN A 724 -36.25 18.80 -7.69
N LYS A 725 -36.69 17.70 -7.07
CA LYS A 725 -38.06 17.18 -7.09
C LYS A 725 -38.51 16.75 -5.70
N GLY A 726 -39.04 17.70 -4.93
CA GLY A 726 -39.45 17.45 -3.54
C GLY A 726 -38.23 17.10 -2.70
N THR A 727 -38.22 15.94 -2.07
CA THR A 727 -37.09 15.43 -1.26
C THR A 727 -36.05 14.63 -2.06
N ASN A 728 -36.14 14.63 -3.39
CA ASN A 728 -35.29 13.83 -4.28
C ASN A 728 -34.71 14.72 -5.38
N THR A 729 -33.60 14.32 -5.99
CA THR A 729 -32.95 15.07 -7.06
C THR A 729 -32.77 14.21 -8.31
N VAL A 730 -33.01 14.79 -9.49
CA VAL A 730 -32.64 14.19 -10.77
C VAL A 730 -31.33 14.81 -11.24
N VAL A 731 -30.31 14.00 -11.49
CA VAL A 731 -29.04 14.44 -12.09
C VAL A 731 -28.87 13.79 -13.45
N VAL A 732 -28.54 14.60 -14.45
CA VAL A 732 -28.11 14.18 -15.78
C VAL A 732 -26.62 14.44 -15.89
N GLN A 733 -25.84 13.37 -16.04
CA GLN A 733 -24.39 13.42 -16.21
C GLN A 733 -24.05 13.09 -17.67
N GLY A 734 -23.19 13.91 -18.26
CA GLY A 734 -22.58 13.64 -19.56
C GLY A 734 -21.23 12.98 -19.39
N SER A 735 -20.85 12.13 -20.35
CA SER A 735 -19.46 11.69 -20.48
C SER A 735 -18.98 11.70 -21.92
N LYS A 736 -17.72 12.06 -22.14
CA LYS A 736 -17.05 12.00 -23.44
C LYS A 736 -15.82 11.12 -23.36
N SER A 737 -15.79 10.05 -24.15
CA SER A 737 -14.67 9.10 -24.19
C SER A 737 -13.84 9.30 -25.46
N VAL A 738 -12.52 9.46 -25.30
CA VAL A 738 -11.56 9.77 -26.36
C VAL A 738 -10.45 8.73 -26.35
N ASP A 739 -10.06 8.23 -27.51
CA ASP A 739 -8.84 7.45 -27.66
C ASP A 739 -7.62 8.38 -27.52
N THR A 740 -6.77 8.14 -26.52
CA THR A 740 -5.61 8.97 -26.21
C THR A 740 -4.51 8.86 -27.26
N ASN A 741 -4.49 7.79 -28.05
CA ASN A 741 -3.50 7.62 -29.11
C ASN A 741 -3.85 8.45 -30.35
N SER A 742 -5.11 8.41 -30.78
CA SER A 742 -5.56 9.14 -31.98
C SER A 742 -6.13 10.52 -31.69
N GLY A 743 -6.57 10.79 -30.47
CA GLY A 743 -7.37 11.95 -30.10
C GLY A 743 -8.82 11.89 -30.59
N GLU A 744 -9.24 10.79 -31.22
CA GLU A 744 -10.60 10.64 -31.74
C GLU A 744 -11.62 10.39 -30.61
N THR A 745 -12.77 11.06 -30.69
CA THR A 745 -13.88 10.77 -29.77
C THR A 745 -14.53 9.44 -30.17
N LEU A 746 -14.59 8.49 -29.23
CA LEU A 746 -15.18 7.18 -29.43
C LEU A 746 -16.67 7.18 -29.07
N PHE A 747 -17.00 7.70 -27.88
CA PHE A 747 -18.35 7.65 -27.32
C PHE A 747 -18.74 8.99 -26.69
N LEU A 748 -20.03 9.31 -26.78
CA LEU A 748 -20.68 10.35 -25.99
C LEU A 748 -21.86 9.71 -25.25
N ASN A 749 -21.91 9.83 -23.93
CA ASN A 749 -22.99 9.28 -23.11
C ASN A 749 -23.74 10.37 -22.34
N GLU A 750 -25.01 10.11 -22.07
CA GLU A 750 -25.80 10.82 -21.07
C GLU A 750 -26.49 9.80 -20.15
N ALA A 751 -26.25 9.88 -18.86
CA ALA A 751 -26.91 9.06 -17.84
C ALA A 751 -27.80 9.93 -16.96
N THR A 752 -29.06 9.52 -16.79
CA THR A 752 -30.02 10.16 -15.88
C THR A 752 -30.18 9.31 -14.63
N TYR A 753 -29.95 9.94 -13.48
CA TYR A 753 -30.04 9.35 -12.16
C TYR A 753 -31.17 10.02 -11.37
N PHE A 754 -32.00 9.20 -10.71
CA PHE A 754 -32.98 9.67 -9.73
C PHE A 754 -32.47 9.31 -8.35
N ILE A 755 -32.07 10.31 -7.57
CA ILE A 755 -31.42 10.12 -6.29
C ILE A 755 -32.38 10.58 -5.19
N ARG A 756 -32.69 9.69 -4.25
CA ARG A 756 -33.64 9.98 -3.17
C ARG A 756 -32.96 10.61 -1.96
N LYS A 757 -33.73 11.36 -1.17
CA LYS A 757 -33.31 11.97 0.12
C LYS A 757 -32.09 12.90 0.03
N CYS A 758 -31.90 13.55 -1.11
CA CYS A 758 -30.81 14.50 -1.33
C CYS A 758 -31.34 15.82 -1.91
N GLU A 759 -30.54 16.88 -1.76
CA GLU A 759 -30.88 18.23 -2.21
C GLU A 759 -29.81 18.78 -3.16
N GLY A 760 -30.21 19.25 -4.34
CA GLY A 760 -29.35 19.92 -5.30
C GLY A 760 -29.96 21.21 -5.84
N GLU A 761 -29.12 22.17 -6.24
CA GLU A 761 -29.59 23.37 -6.93
C GLU A 761 -30.17 22.98 -8.30
N THR A 762 -31.40 23.42 -8.61
CA THR A 762 -31.97 23.18 -9.94
C THR A 762 -31.25 24.05 -10.97
N LYS A 763 -30.41 23.43 -11.79
CA LYS A 763 -29.50 24.11 -12.71
C LYS A 763 -29.27 23.30 -13.98
N LYS A 764 -29.24 23.99 -15.11
CA LYS A 764 -28.85 23.46 -16.42
C LYS A 764 -27.44 23.93 -16.75
N TYR A 765 -26.54 23.00 -17.05
CA TYR A 765 -25.12 23.26 -17.31
C TYR A 765 -24.82 23.21 -18.82
N SER A 766 -25.49 22.32 -19.55
CA SER A 766 -25.31 22.19 -21.01
C SER A 766 -26.58 21.70 -21.70
N GLU A 767 -26.58 21.74 -23.03
CA GLU A 767 -27.66 21.21 -23.86
C GLU A 767 -27.56 19.68 -23.97
N ARG A 768 -28.71 19.01 -23.97
CA ARG A 768 -28.82 17.56 -24.18
C ARG A 768 -29.00 17.24 -25.66
N SER A 769 -28.59 16.05 -26.09
CA SER A 769 -28.90 15.55 -27.43
C SER A 769 -30.41 15.50 -27.65
N SER A 770 -30.87 15.88 -28.84
CA SER A 770 -32.29 15.76 -29.20
C SER A 770 -32.75 14.31 -29.09
N PHE A 771 -31.95 13.36 -29.56
CA PHE A 771 -32.27 11.93 -29.44
C PHE A 771 -32.29 11.45 -27.98
N ALA A 772 -31.43 12.00 -27.11
CA ALA A 772 -31.44 11.71 -25.67
C ALA A 772 -32.71 12.20 -24.97
N THR A 773 -33.39 13.21 -25.52
CA THR A 773 -34.60 13.82 -24.90
C THR A 773 -35.91 13.45 -25.59
N ASP A 774 -35.85 12.96 -26.83
CA ASP A 774 -37.00 12.48 -27.60
C ASP A 774 -37.81 11.39 -26.86
N GLN A 775 -39.11 11.37 -27.14
CA GLN A 775 -40.05 10.38 -26.60
C GLN A 775 -40.30 9.29 -27.63
N PHE A 776 -39.81 8.09 -27.35
CA PHE A 776 -39.96 6.90 -28.17
C PHE A 776 -41.05 5.99 -27.61
N ILE A 777 -42.29 6.46 -27.77
CA ILE A 777 -43.47 5.70 -27.34
C ILE A 777 -43.67 4.51 -28.28
N ALA A 778 -43.75 3.31 -27.71
CA ALA A 778 -44.02 2.09 -28.46
C ALA A 778 -45.35 2.20 -29.25
N PRO A 779 -45.34 1.98 -30.57
CA PRO A 779 -46.56 1.97 -31.38
C PRO A 779 -47.55 0.90 -30.93
N LYS A 780 -48.85 1.18 -31.11
CA LYS A 780 -49.92 0.18 -30.91
C LYS A 780 -50.08 -0.78 -32.10
N SER A 781 -49.34 -0.58 -33.18
CA SER A 781 -49.34 -1.47 -34.35
C SER A 781 -48.59 -2.78 -34.06
N THR A 782 -48.79 -3.78 -34.91
CA THR A 782 -48.00 -5.02 -34.87
C THR A 782 -46.50 -4.69 -34.92
N PRO A 783 -45.65 -5.30 -34.05
CA PRO A 783 -44.20 -5.15 -34.12
C PRO A 783 -43.62 -5.67 -35.44
N ASP A 784 -42.61 -4.98 -35.96
CA ASP A 784 -41.86 -5.41 -37.14
C ASP A 784 -40.87 -6.54 -36.81
N PHE A 785 -40.45 -6.60 -35.55
CA PHE A 785 -39.56 -7.64 -35.04
C PHE A 785 -39.93 -8.00 -33.61
N THR A 786 -39.87 -9.29 -33.31
CA THR A 786 -40.04 -9.83 -31.98
C THR A 786 -39.10 -11.00 -31.81
N THR A 787 -38.34 -11.01 -30.72
CA THR A 787 -37.49 -12.14 -30.35
C THR A 787 -37.53 -12.36 -28.85
N GLU A 788 -37.26 -13.59 -28.44
CA GLU A 788 -37.12 -13.98 -27.04
C GLU A 788 -35.66 -14.32 -26.75
N ILE A 789 -35.18 -13.92 -25.57
CA ILE A 789 -33.82 -14.14 -25.10
C ILE A 789 -33.95 -14.73 -23.69
N LEU A 790 -33.55 -15.99 -23.52
CA LEU A 790 -33.44 -16.58 -22.19
C LEU A 790 -32.20 -15.99 -21.50
N VAL A 791 -32.40 -15.37 -20.34
CA VAL A 791 -31.30 -14.88 -19.50
C VAL A 791 -30.76 -16.07 -18.73
N ASP A 792 -29.51 -16.42 -18.99
CA ASP A 792 -28.80 -17.45 -18.23
C ASP A 792 -28.76 -17.15 -16.72
N GLU A 793 -28.77 -18.16 -15.86
CA GLU A 793 -28.73 -17.97 -14.41
C GLU A 793 -27.44 -17.27 -13.96
N ASP A 794 -26.32 -17.52 -14.64
CA ASP A 794 -25.02 -16.91 -14.34
C ASP A 794 -24.80 -15.60 -15.12
N LYS A 795 -25.82 -15.10 -15.85
CA LYS A 795 -25.66 -13.94 -16.73
C LYS A 795 -25.18 -12.70 -15.99
N ALA A 796 -25.71 -12.45 -14.79
CA ALA A 796 -25.27 -11.33 -13.97
C ALA A 796 -23.82 -11.52 -13.48
N ALA A 797 -23.43 -12.74 -13.13
CA ALA A 797 -22.06 -13.08 -12.70
C ALA A 797 -21.03 -12.89 -13.83
N ILE A 798 -21.42 -13.15 -15.08
CA ILE A 798 -20.55 -12.92 -16.25
C ILE A 798 -20.50 -11.43 -16.60
N TYR A 799 -21.65 -10.75 -16.65
CA TYR A 799 -21.72 -9.34 -17.06
C TYR A 799 -20.94 -8.41 -16.13
N ARG A 800 -20.98 -8.65 -14.82
CA ARG A 800 -20.22 -7.84 -13.85
C ARG A 800 -18.72 -7.85 -14.11
N LEU A 801 -18.18 -8.90 -14.76
CA LEU A 801 -16.75 -8.97 -15.09
C LEU A 801 -16.32 -7.89 -16.08
N SER A 802 -17.25 -7.34 -16.87
CA SER A 802 -16.99 -6.22 -17.78
C SER A 802 -16.87 -4.86 -17.09
N GLY A 803 -17.26 -4.76 -15.81
CA GLY A 803 -17.13 -3.48 -15.11
C GLY A 803 -17.96 -3.26 -13.87
N ASP A 804 -19.29 -3.39 -13.98
CA ASP A 804 -20.22 -3.07 -12.90
C ASP A 804 -20.20 -4.18 -11.83
N ARG A 805 -19.51 -3.95 -10.71
CA ARG A 805 -19.30 -4.96 -9.66
C ARG A 805 -20.33 -4.95 -8.54
N ASN A 806 -21.39 -4.12 -8.64
CA ASN A 806 -22.39 -3.92 -7.59
C ASN A 806 -22.93 -5.26 -7.02
N PRO A 807 -22.85 -5.48 -5.68
CA PRO A 807 -23.30 -6.72 -5.04
C PRO A 807 -24.77 -7.06 -5.28
N LEU A 808 -25.63 -6.07 -5.55
CA LEU A 808 -27.04 -6.23 -5.92
C LEU A 808 -27.30 -7.27 -7.02
N HIS A 809 -26.31 -7.51 -7.86
CA HIS A 809 -26.40 -8.38 -9.02
C HIS A 809 -25.88 -9.80 -8.79
N ILE A 810 -25.32 -10.11 -7.60
CA ILE A 810 -24.74 -11.43 -7.32
C ILE A 810 -25.00 -11.94 -5.90
N ASP A 811 -25.06 -11.06 -4.91
CA ASP A 811 -25.22 -11.42 -3.49
C ASP A 811 -26.72 -11.43 -3.09
N PRO A 812 -27.28 -12.59 -2.70
CA PRO A 812 -28.66 -12.68 -2.24
C PRO A 812 -28.98 -11.86 -1.00
N GLU A 813 -28.06 -11.73 -0.03
CA GLU A 813 -28.32 -10.97 1.20
C GLU A 813 -28.36 -9.46 0.90
N PHE A 814 -27.41 -8.97 0.10
CA PHE A 814 -27.40 -7.58 -0.35
C PHE A 814 -28.64 -7.23 -1.19
N ALA A 815 -29.01 -8.10 -2.14
CA ALA A 815 -30.21 -7.90 -2.96
C ALA A 815 -31.48 -7.82 -2.11
N LYS A 816 -31.57 -8.65 -1.07
CA LYS A 816 -32.66 -8.65 -0.09
C LYS A 816 -32.66 -7.39 0.77
N GLY A 817 -31.50 -6.93 1.22
CA GLY A 817 -31.33 -5.65 1.90
C GLY A 817 -31.81 -4.46 1.05
N ALA A 818 -31.58 -4.52 -0.26
CA ALA A 818 -32.06 -3.53 -1.23
C ALA A 818 -33.56 -3.68 -1.61
N GLY A 819 -34.26 -4.66 -1.06
CA GLY A 819 -35.70 -4.88 -1.26
C GLY A 819 -36.06 -5.75 -2.47
N PHE A 820 -35.13 -6.57 -2.96
CA PHE A 820 -35.38 -7.56 -4.03
C PHE A 820 -35.35 -8.97 -3.47
N ASP A 821 -36.21 -9.86 -3.99
CA ASP A 821 -36.31 -11.24 -3.48
C ASP A 821 -35.06 -12.09 -3.75
N LYS A 822 -34.24 -11.70 -4.73
CA LYS A 822 -32.98 -12.34 -5.15
C LYS A 822 -32.16 -11.38 -6.03
N PRO A 823 -30.89 -11.69 -6.37
CA PRO A 823 -30.08 -10.82 -7.22
C PRO A 823 -30.74 -10.53 -8.57
N ILE A 824 -30.74 -9.27 -8.98
CA ILE A 824 -31.32 -8.82 -10.26
C ILE A 824 -30.26 -8.72 -11.35
N LEU A 825 -30.65 -8.81 -12.62
CA LEU A 825 -29.78 -8.53 -13.74
C LEU A 825 -29.55 -7.01 -13.87
N HIS A 826 -28.32 -6.62 -14.21
CA HIS A 826 -27.98 -5.23 -14.54
C HIS A 826 -28.93 -4.67 -15.62
N GLY A 827 -29.43 -3.43 -15.42
CA GLY A 827 -30.26 -2.75 -16.41
C GLY A 827 -29.53 -2.57 -17.75
N MET A 828 -28.23 -2.24 -17.69
CA MET A 828 -27.37 -2.13 -18.88
C MET A 828 -27.14 -3.47 -19.58
N CYS A 829 -27.15 -4.61 -18.86
CA CYS A 829 -27.11 -5.93 -19.47
C CYS A 829 -28.41 -6.22 -20.24
N THR A 830 -29.57 -5.94 -19.63
CA THR A 830 -30.88 -6.06 -20.31
C THR A 830 -30.93 -5.23 -21.58
N TYR A 831 -30.41 -4.00 -21.51
CA TYR A 831 -30.34 -3.09 -22.65
C TYR A 831 -29.35 -3.57 -23.73
N GLY A 832 -28.17 -4.04 -23.34
CA GLY A 832 -27.18 -4.62 -24.24
C GLY A 832 -27.68 -5.87 -24.98
N LEU A 833 -28.37 -6.77 -24.28
CA LEU A 833 -29.00 -7.96 -24.89
C LEU A 833 -30.00 -7.55 -25.98
N ALA A 834 -30.83 -6.54 -25.71
CA ALA A 834 -31.78 -6.01 -26.69
C ALA A 834 -31.07 -5.30 -27.87
N CYS A 835 -30.07 -4.46 -27.59
CA CYS A 835 -29.33 -3.75 -28.62
C CYS A 835 -28.52 -4.71 -29.52
N LYS A 836 -27.98 -5.81 -28.98
CA LYS A 836 -27.30 -6.83 -29.78
C LYS A 836 -28.23 -7.45 -30.81
N VAL A 837 -29.42 -7.90 -30.40
CA VAL A 837 -30.37 -8.52 -31.35
C VAL A 837 -30.89 -7.51 -32.39
N LEU A 838 -30.98 -6.23 -32.01
CA LEU A 838 -31.34 -5.16 -32.95
C LEU A 838 -30.20 -4.81 -33.92
N LEU A 839 -28.95 -4.83 -33.45
CA LEU A 839 -27.76 -4.71 -34.29
C LEU A 839 -27.72 -5.86 -35.30
N ASP A 840 -27.91 -7.10 -34.86
CA ASP A 840 -27.95 -8.28 -35.72
C ASP A 840 -29.10 -8.22 -36.73
N LYS A 841 -30.25 -7.68 -36.33
CA LYS A 841 -31.45 -7.61 -37.18
C LYS A 841 -31.43 -6.47 -38.19
N TYR A 842 -31.01 -5.28 -37.77
CA TYR A 842 -31.22 -4.04 -38.50
C TYR A 842 -29.92 -3.36 -38.94
N GLY A 843 -28.77 -3.80 -38.44
CA GLY A 843 -27.46 -3.29 -38.82
C GLY A 843 -26.89 -2.26 -37.82
N PRO A 844 -25.76 -1.62 -38.20
CA PRO A 844 -24.96 -0.77 -37.31
C PRO A 844 -25.74 0.36 -36.64
N ILE A 845 -25.50 0.58 -35.35
CA ILE A 845 -26.21 1.57 -34.53
C ILE A 845 -25.32 2.79 -34.26
N SER A 846 -25.83 3.98 -34.57
CA SER A 846 -25.16 5.27 -34.39
C SER A 846 -25.49 5.96 -33.06
N GLU A 847 -26.75 5.90 -32.63
CA GLU A 847 -27.24 6.49 -31.38
C GLU A 847 -28.25 5.54 -30.75
N MET A 848 -28.34 5.51 -29.43
CA MET A 848 -29.29 4.66 -28.72
C MET A 848 -29.68 5.27 -27.38
N LYS A 849 -30.95 5.08 -26.99
CA LYS A 849 -31.51 5.53 -25.72
C LYS A 849 -32.41 4.45 -25.13
N ALA A 850 -32.42 4.35 -23.80
CA ALA A 850 -33.40 3.54 -23.07
C ALA A 850 -33.77 4.16 -21.72
N ARG A 851 -34.98 3.86 -21.25
CA ARG A 851 -35.43 4.07 -19.87
C ARG A 851 -35.65 2.73 -19.18
N PHE A 852 -35.05 2.56 -18.01
CA PHE A 852 -35.24 1.39 -17.16
C PHE A 852 -36.51 1.57 -16.33
N THR A 853 -37.50 0.71 -16.56
CA THR A 853 -38.83 0.80 -15.92
C THR A 853 -39.17 -0.41 -15.07
N GLY A 854 -38.34 -1.44 -15.09
CA GLY A 854 -38.53 -2.65 -14.29
C GLY A 854 -37.25 -3.45 -14.16
N ILE A 855 -37.26 -4.38 -13.22
CA ILE A 855 -36.17 -5.31 -12.96
C ILE A 855 -36.29 -6.57 -13.82
N VAL A 856 -35.20 -7.31 -13.96
CA VAL A 856 -35.11 -8.63 -14.59
C VAL A 856 -34.34 -9.53 -13.63
N PHE A 857 -34.73 -10.78 -13.48
CA PHE A 857 -33.94 -11.76 -12.75
C PHE A 857 -33.20 -12.69 -13.71
N PRO A 858 -31.96 -13.12 -13.38
CA PRO A 858 -31.34 -14.24 -14.07
C PRO A 858 -32.25 -15.48 -14.07
N GLY A 859 -32.30 -16.19 -15.19
CA GLY A 859 -33.24 -17.27 -15.47
C GLY A 859 -34.56 -16.85 -16.15
N GLU A 860 -34.91 -15.56 -16.20
CA GLU A 860 -36.13 -15.08 -16.88
C GLU A 860 -35.94 -14.93 -18.39
N THR A 861 -37.05 -14.87 -19.14
CA THR A 861 -37.06 -14.66 -20.57
C THR A 861 -37.40 -13.22 -20.91
N LEU A 862 -36.48 -12.55 -21.60
CA LEU A 862 -36.73 -11.24 -22.19
C LEU A 862 -37.43 -11.40 -23.54
N LYS A 863 -38.51 -10.66 -23.76
CA LYS A 863 -39.17 -10.50 -25.06
C LYS A 863 -38.91 -9.09 -25.58
N VAL A 864 -38.04 -9.01 -26.58
CA VAL A 864 -37.73 -7.76 -27.29
C VAL A 864 -38.76 -7.58 -28.40
N VAL A 865 -39.47 -6.45 -28.38
CA VAL A 865 -40.43 -6.06 -29.43
C VAL A 865 -40.00 -4.73 -30.04
N ALA A 866 -39.97 -4.65 -31.36
CA ALA A 866 -39.41 -3.49 -32.06
C ALA A 866 -40.22 -3.07 -33.29
N TRP A 867 -40.20 -1.78 -33.58
CA TRP A 867 -40.87 -1.11 -34.68
C TRP A 867 -39.89 -0.19 -35.39
N LYS A 868 -39.67 -0.40 -36.69
CA LYS A 868 -38.76 0.39 -37.50
C LYS A 868 -39.53 1.52 -38.20
N LYS A 869 -39.08 2.75 -38.01
CA LYS A 869 -39.57 3.94 -38.71
C LYS A 869 -38.40 4.73 -39.29
N GLY A 870 -38.16 4.55 -40.58
CA GLY A 870 -37.00 5.15 -41.25
C GLY A 870 -35.69 4.54 -40.75
N ASP A 871 -34.79 5.38 -40.25
CA ASP A 871 -33.51 5.01 -39.64
C ASP A 871 -33.61 4.76 -38.13
N VAL A 872 -34.78 4.95 -37.51
CA VAL A 872 -34.98 4.74 -36.07
C VAL A 872 -35.79 3.47 -35.83
N VAL A 873 -35.34 2.65 -34.89
CA VAL A 873 -36.05 1.47 -34.39
C VAL A 873 -36.44 1.72 -32.94
N VAL A 874 -37.74 1.91 -32.69
CA VAL A 874 -38.31 2.01 -31.34
C VAL A 874 -38.49 0.60 -30.80
N PHE A 875 -38.18 0.35 -29.54
CA PHE A 875 -38.32 -0.98 -28.95
C PHE A 875 -38.73 -0.96 -27.47
N GLN A 876 -39.21 -2.10 -27.00
CA GLN A 876 -39.43 -2.40 -25.59
C GLN A 876 -38.85 -3.78 -25.26
N VAL A 877 -38.52 -3.96 -23.98
CA VAL A 877 -38.12 -5.27 -23.45
C VAL A 877 -39.09 -5.65 -22.35
N HIS A 878 -39.79 -6.75 -22.56
CA HIS A 878 -40.76 -7.33 -21.64
C HIS A 878 -40.13 -8.51 -20.91
N VAL A 879 -40.45 -8.70 -19.64
CA VAL A 879 -40.18 -9.94 -18.91
C VAL A 879 -41.36 -10.86 -19.14
N LYS A 880 -41.15 -11.93 -19.89
CA LYS A 880 -42.22 -12.80 -20.40
C LYS A 880 -43.02 -13.45 -19.28
N GLU A 881 -42.33 -13.93 -18.25
CA GLU A 881 -42.91 -14.66 -17.11
C GLU A 881 -43.81 -13.76 -16.28
N ARG A 882 -43.45 -12.48 -16.13
CA ARG A 882 -44.16 -11.52 -15.28
C ARG A 882 -45.09 -10.58 -16.05
N GLY A 883 -44.98 -10.52 -17.38
CA GLY A 883 -45.73 -9.57 -18.20
C GLY A 883 -45.38 -8.10 -17.93
N THR A 884 -44.24 -7.83 -17.29
CA THR A 884 -43.77 -6.48 -16.93
C THR A 884 -42.81 -5.93 -17.97
N ILE A 885 -42.68 -4.60 -18.06
CA ILE A 885 -41.75 -3.94 -18.98
C ILE A 885 -40.47 -3.55 -18.24
N ALA A 886 -39.34 -4.14 -18.61
CA ALA A 886 -38.03 -3.83 -18.04
C ALA A 886 -37.41 -2.58 -18.70
N VAL A 887 -37.50 -2.47 -20.03
CA VAL A 887 -37.00 -1.33 -20.81
C VAL A 887 -38.12 -0.72 -21.64
N ASN A 888 -38.29 0.58 -21.51
CA ASN A 888 -39.30 1.38 -22.20
C ASN A 888 -38.71 2.70 -22.71
N ASN A 889 -39.50 3.48 -23.46
CA ASN A 889 -39.08 4.75 -24.05
C ASN A 889 -37.71 4.63 -24.76
N ALA A 890 -37.52 3.53 -25.49
CA ALA A 890 -36.22 3.12 -25.99
C ALA A 890 -36.20 3.08 -27.51
N ALA A 891 -35.07 3.51 -28.08
CA ALA A 891 -34.85 3.47 -29.51
C ALA A 891 -33.36 3.36 -29.85
N VAL A 892 -33.09 2.80 -31.02
CA VAL A 892 -31.78 2.81 -31.66
C VAL A 892 -31.89 3.51 -33.02
N LYS A 893 -30.90 4.32 -33.37
CA LYS A 893 -30.78 4.99 -34.66
C LYS A 893 -29.67 4.32 -35.46
N LEU A 894 -30.01 3.81 -36.63
CA LEU A 894 -29.09 3.09 -37.50
C LEU A 894 -28.17 4.06 -38.24
N PHE A 895 -26.95 3.64 -38.55
CA PHE A 895 -26.19 4.29 -39.62
C PHE A 895 -26.95 4.06 -40.93
N GLY A 896 -27.27 5.11 -41.69
CA GLY A 896 -28.00 4.97 -42.96
C GLY A 896 -27.28 4.06 -43.96
N ASP A 897 -27.92 3.73 -45.10
CA ASP A 897 -27.50 2.72 -46.11
C ASP A 897 -26.06 2.83 -46.68
N LYS A 898 -25.25 3.81 -46.23
CA LYS A 898 -23.85 4.01 -46.60
C LYS A 898 -22.82 3.38 -45.65
N ALA A 899 -23.22 2.87 -44.49
CA ALA A 899 -22.30 2.10 -43.64
C ALA A 899 -22.26 0.65 -44.14
N LYS A 900 -21.39 0.36 -45.11
CA LYS A 900 -21.04 -1.05 -45.40
C LYS A 900 -20.33 -1.61 -44.17
N ILE A 901 -20.78 -2.80 -43.77
CA ILE A 901 -20.17 -3.69 -42.78
C ILE A 901 -18.68 -3.84 -43.09
#